data_AF-A0A397I9I3-F1
#
_entry.id   AF-A0A397I9I3-F1
#
_cell.length_a   1.000
_cell.length_b   1.000
_cell.length_c   1.000
_cell.angle_alpha   90.00
_cell.angle_beta   90.00
_cell.angle_gamma   90.00
#
_symmetry.space_group_name_H-M   'P 1'
#
loop_
_entity.id
_entity.type
_entity.pdbx_description
1 polymer ?
#
loop_
_entity_poly.entity_id
_entity_poly.type
_entity_poly.pdbx_seq_one_letter_code
_entity_poly.pdbx_strand_id
1 'polypeptide(L)'
;MDFLVTLRNFIRRPAQDTLPRIPVDSSTSAEIPSIAGAFATQHSRSENSEFVYTYNRKVVKILDKIDFEVFSIFDIRKYNREIKARNDYLIKEIVKVTDCYIDNACLLLCTRDTNNDYRFILYDIYENKSYTLPVNLKKMGHTVIYDVMLSEQVVHTMDKNRKFSETGFETPNSFFLVLGTSIGISLYRLLAPTPQAPYFKLVDECYQHLATKEPVSSVCLYKSNNVAEETQYLIAGGVRGLVEFFSYDFDRKLQFIQCLEVPESMAPVTHIVARPQRDSDKGLFFIGHGRLLDHHDFLLRNDYKPLIRFIRISYTHDNQLCQEFKQRYEGRPGSNVTYGRIISMSASVDEMNHILCVGLESTYLERDANDGPELALFKIEDAERVDTICWKNIVSLCGHSSIYDIDAPKLLTKVDILLPDKIVSFDLSGKQQEGEEFYDPLPEFEEFFTESDFKKYNIYGNQIIGLIQQRRSQMNNELIFDLLLQFAKVDPSLYPPINMAGLRLLFNQIFNSAVDRLRQHCLVYYLLKDWQGAANYRHQRYAARFLIPPNFLCLMDGYWALDHWLFAEAIRFLTEPSVSVDWDHKVMQVLVDHSSPRDALTYANLTQVDKVLSDNPKKTENFEIHMEILMRCDILEAFDFQRKCRPQLIEGQLLELPLLRNLLDYCFYPNPNAERLTSLLNINMDKYEEEFTKKYCESHDLVECKIFWIYYTLHHGDIVESIKLNEILKRQGGGTESKIANSHLRNKYFAGLMEKLSPSQQKEISIEVDEITSKDTVVMVEEMTDVNVNEEVTVLDEEMTNRSLEPISEKITVTTHQVLLGHSPFTPPPPPPPPLLSSSSRDTIPMTPEKSKMTSPNKELPSLPNHSPFSTPQNERTPKTPEPPRSKRKGRPTNTDSPKTPRSFTTPDRRITRSMSRIMTTTSNMK
;
A
#
# COMPACT_ATOMS: atom_id res chain seq x y z
N MET A 1 34.77 -10.12 -49.21
CA MET A 1 34.60 -8.65 -49.15
C MET A 1 33.14 -8.28 -49.03
N ASP A 2 32.28 -8.69 -49.96
CA ASP A 2 30.86 -8.27 -50.02
C ASP A 2 30.04 -8.65 -48.77
N PHE A 3 30.45 -9.69 -48.04
CA PHE A 3 29.90 -10.05 -46.72
C PHE A 3 29.97 -8.91 -45.68
N LEU A 4 30.97 -8.02 -45.79
CA LEU A 4 31.13 -6.85 -44.90
C LEU A 4 30.33 -5.61 -45.36
N VAL A 5 29.64 -5.68 -46.50
CA VAL A 5 28.90 -4.54 -47.08
C VAL A 5 27.46 -4.46 -46.55
N THR A 6 26.86 -5.61 -46.24
CA THR A 6 25.43 -5.72 -45.89
C THR A 6 25.07 -5.06 -44.56
N LEU A 7 25.97 -5.06 -43.57
CA LEU A 7 25.66 -4.73 -42.17
C LEU A 7 25.43 -3.23 -41.87
N ARG A 8 25.60 -2.31 -42.84
CA ARG A 8 25.78 -0.87 -42.56
C ARG A 8 24.52 0.02 -42.66
N ASN A 9 23.39 -0.51 -43.12
CA ASN A 9 22.30 0.32 -43.70
C ASN A 9 20.95 0.28 -42.96
N PHE A 10 20.90 0.23 -41.62
CA PHE A 10 19.62 0.05 -40.88
C PHE A 10 19.30 1.01 -39.73
N ILE A 11 19.53 2.33 -39.88
CA ILE A 11 18.95 3.35 -38.99
C ILE A 11 18.38 4.55 -39.77
N ARG A 12 17.04 4.69 -39.79
CA ARG A 12 16.28 5.97 -39.77
C ARG A 12 14.76 5.78 -39.67
N ARG A 13 14.15 6.44 -38.67
CA ARG A 13 12.70 6.82 -38.58
C ARG A 13 12.58 8.30 -39.00
N PRO A 14 11.43 8.85 -39.46
CA PRO A 14 10.15 8.99 -38.71
C PRO A 14 8.90 8.66 -39.58
N ALA A 15 7.63 8.94 -39.26
CA ALA A 15 7.03 9.81 -38.22
C ALA A 15 5.60 9.37 -37.79
N GLN A 16 5.11 10.01 -36.71
CA GLN A 16 3.72 10.39 -36.38
C GLN A 16 2.51 9.47 -36.71
N ASP A 17 1.67 9.24 -35.70
CA ASP A 17 0.25 9.65 -35.78
C ASP A 17 -0.33 10.01 -34.38
N THR A 18 -1.65 10.22 -34.27
CA THR A 18 -2.28 11.16 -33.33
C THR A 18 -3.25 10.55 -32.30
N LEU A 19 -3.49 11.28 -31.20
CA LEU A 19 -4.43 10.93 -30.11
C LEU A 19 -5.71 11.79 -30.16
N PRO A 20 -6.92 11.20 -30.11
CA PRO A 20 -8.17 11.93 -29.89
C PRO A 20 -8.44 12.19 -28.39
N ARG A 21 -9.25 13.22 -28.10
CA ARG A 21 -9.72 13.55 -26.73
C ARG A 21 -11.08 12.90 -26.44
N ILE A 22 -11.30 12.54 -25.17
CA ILE A 22 -12.59 12.09 -24.64
C ILE A 22 -13.28 13.27 -23.92
N PRO A 23 -14.59 13.53 -24.12
CA PRO A 23 -15.34 14.53 -23.36
C PRO A 23 -15.80 13.98 -21.99
N VAL A 24 -16.00 14.87 -21.02
CA VAL A 24 -16.58 14.54 -19.71
C VAL A 24 -18.02 15.04 -19.67
N ASP A 25 -18.98 14.12 -19.62
CA ASP A 25 -20.37 14.45 -19.29
C ASP A 25 -20.61 14.34 -17.79
N SER A 26 -21.39 15.28 -17.25
CA SER A 26 -21.84 15.27 -15.86
C SER A 26 -23.36 15.07 -15.80
N SER A 27 -23.81 14.25 -14.85
CA SER A 27 -25.24 14.02 -14.61
C SER A 27 -25.55 14.01 -13.11
N THR A 28 -26.77 14.40 -12.76
CA THR A 28 -27.17 14.77 -11.41
C THR A 28 -28.06 13.74 -10.73
N SER A 29 -27.84 13.52 -9.44
CA SER A 29 -28.78 12.90 -8.50
C SER A 29 -28.80 13.78 -7.25
N ALA A 30 -29.93 14.43 -6.93
CA ALA A 30 -31.17 13.88 -6.34
C ALA A 30 -31.00 13.67 -4.82
N GLU A 31 -31.45 14.67 -4.06
CA GLU A 31 -31.31 14.76 -2.61
C GLU A 31 -32.21 13.76 -1.86
N ILE A 32 -31.73 13.28 -0.71
CA ILE A 32 -32.50 12.50 0.28
C ILE A 32 -32.53 13.33 1.59
N PRO A 33 -33.66 13.42 2.32
CA PRO A 33 -33.79 14.36 3.44
C PRO A 33 -32.83 14.06 4.60
N SER A 34 -32.11 15.07 5.08
CA SER A 34 -31.21 14.91 6.22
C SER A 34 -31.96 14.85 7.55
N ILE A 35 -31.64 13.85 8.37
CA ILE A 35 -32.09 13.75 9.75
C ILE A 35 -31.28 14.76 10.57
N ALA A 36 -31.95 15.71 11.21
CA ALA A 36 -31.27 16.75 11.99
C ALA A 36 -30.60 16.16 13.24
N GLY A 37 -29.27 16.18 13.26
CA GLY A 37 -28.46 15.59 14.33
C GLY A 37 -28.84 16.09 15.72
N ALA A 38 -29.15 15.15 16.61
CA ALA A 38 -28.86 15.33 18.03
C ALA A 38 -27.40 14.90 18.26
N PHE A 39 -26.66 15.75 18.96
CA PHE A 39 -25.33 15.45 19.46
C PHE A 39 -25.50 15.06 20.92
N ALA A 40 -24.98 13.92 21.36
CA ALA A 40 -24.78 13.68 22.78
C ALA A 40 -23.30 13.50 23.01
N THR A 41 -22.82 14.04 24.13
CA THR A 41 -21.45 13.85 24.58
C THR A 41 -21.49 13.59 26.08
N GLN A 42 -20.84 12.52 26.50
CA GLN A 42 -20.66 12.09 27.88
C GLN A 42 -19.21 12.34 28.29
N HIS A 43 -18.85 13.61 28.46
CA HIS A 43 -17.55 13.94 29.06
C HIS A 43 -17.63 13.81 30.59
N SER A 44 -17.39 12.60 31.07
CA SER A 44 -17.22 12.23 32.48
C SER A 44 -15.87 12.72 33.00
N ARG A 45 -15.73 14.03 33.25
CA ARG A 45 -14.47 14.61 33.73
C ARG A 45 -14.26 14.47 35.24
N SER A 46 -15.33 14.28 36.01
CA SER A 46 -15.23 13.70 37.36
C SER A 46 -15.52 12.20 37.28
N GLU A 47 -14.88 11.44 38.15
CA GLU A 47 -14.96 9.98 38.20
C GLU A 47 -16.35 9.40 38.55
N ASN A 48 -17.29 10.26 38.94
CA ASN A 48 -18.61 9.92 39.48
C ASN A 48 -19.71 10.76 38.79
N SER A 49 -19.64 10.98 37.46
CA SER A 49 -20.70 11.73 36.77
C SER A 49 -22.00 10.92 36.70
N GLU A 50 -22.97 11.27 37.55
CA GLU A 50 -24.30 10.65 37.62
C GLU A 50 -25.18 10.91 36.38
N PHE A 51 -24.76 11.85 35.52
CA PHE A 51 -25.55 12.31 34.38
C PHE A 51 -24.88 12.14 33.02
N VAL A 52 -25.74 11.97 32.00
CA VAL A 52 -25.44 12.03 30.57
C VAL A 52 -26.22 13.19 29.96
N TYR A 53 -25.73 13.85 28.91
CA TYR A 53 -26.52 14.88 28.21
C TYR A 53 -26.61 14.68 26.70
N THR A 54 -27.77 15.04 26.16
CA THR A 54 -28.06 15.02 24.71
C THR A 54 -28.58 16.40 24.29
N TYR A 55 -28.09 16.94 23.18
CA TYR A 55 -28.45 18.27 22.71
C TYR A 55 -28.75 18.34 21.21
N ASN A 56 -29.51 19.36 20.84
CA ASN A 56 -29.69 19.81 19.47
C ASN A 56 -29.64 21.35 19.45
N ARG A 57 -29.86 21.96 18.28
CA ARG A 57 -29.82 23.42 18.12
C ARG A 57 -30.82 24.23 18.97
N LYS A 58 -31.70 23.60 19.76
CA LYS A 58 -32.76 24.26 20.57
C LYS A 58 -32.82 23.81 22.03
N VAL A 59 -32.41 22.58 22.34
CA VAL A 59 -32.62 21.94 23.65
C VAL A 59 -31.38 21.13 24.03
N VAL A 60 -31.00 21.19 25.31
CA VAL A 60 -30.18 20.17 25.99
C VAL A 60 -31.10 19.41 26.96
N LYS A 61 -31.10 18.08 26.88
CA LYS A 61 -31.64 17.19 27.91
C LYS A 61 -30.48 16.65 28.73
N ILE A 62 -30.67 16.57 30.04
CA ILE A 62 -29.77 15.86 30.95
C ILE A 62 -30.56 14.66 31.46
N LEU A 63 -29.94 13.49 31.38
CA LEU A 63 -30.49 12.18 31.72
C LEU A 63 -29.70 11.61 32.90
N ASP A 64 -30.37 10.90 33.80
CA ASP A 64 -29.68 10.06 34.79
C ASP A 64 -29.01 8.86 34.09
N LYS A 65 -27.79 8.52 34.51
CA LYS A 65 -26.98 7.44 33.91
C LYS A 65 -27.51 6.04 34.23
N ILE A 66 -28.33 5.89 35.27
CA ILE A 66 -28.85 4.60 35.76
C ILE A 66 -30.14 4.20 35.03
N ASP A 67 -31.10 5.11 34.89
CA ASP A 67 -32.45 4.81 34.38
C ASP A 67 -32.85 5.55 33.09
N PHE A 68 -32.01 6.50 32.62
CA PHE A 68 -32.26 7.36 31.45
C PHE A 68 -33.47 8.31 31.58
N GLU A 69 -34.04 8.49 32.78
CA GLU A 69 -35.05 9.52 33.01
C GLU A 69 -34.46 10.93 32.89
N VAL A 70 -35.28 11.88 32.45
CA VAL A 70 -34.83 13.23 32.09
C VAL A 70 -34.73 14.11 33.35
N PHE A 71 -33.60 14.01 34.04
CA PHE A 71 -33.27 14.81 35.23
C PHE A 71 -33.49 16.31 35.04
N SER A 72 -33.00 16.90 33.93
CA SER A 72 -33.22 18.33 33.65
C SER A 72 -33.22 18.67 32.16
N ILE A 73 -33.75 19.85 31.81
CA ILE A 73 -33.86 20.32 30.42
C ILE A 73 -33.55 21.82 30.34
N PHE A 74 -32.53 22.17 29.56
CA PHE A 74 -32.30 23.52 29.07
C PHE A 74 -32.98 23.70 27.70
N ASP A 75 -34.06 24.48 27.64
CA ASP A 75 -34.73 24.87 26.39
C ASP A 75 -34.47 26.35 26.11
N ILE A 76 -33.93 26.67 24.92
CA ILE A 76 -33.72 28.05 24.46
C ILE A 76 -35.02 28.88 24.55
N ARG A 77 -36.21 28.29 24.36
CA ARG A 77 -37.50 28.97 24.50
C ARG A 77 -37.91 29.22 25.95
N LYS A 78 -37.42 28.44 26.92
CA LYS A 78 -37.56 28.73 28.37
C LYS A 78 -36.61 29.87 28.72
N TYR A 79 -35.32 29.69 28.46
CA TYR A 79 -34.28 30.68 28.72
C TYR A 79 -34.58 32.06 28.11
N ASN A 80 -34.97 32.12 26.83
CA ASN A 80 -35.34 33.37 26.15
C ASN A 80 -36.59 34.07 26.74
N ARG A 81 -37.44 33.38 27.51
CA ARG A 81 -38.53 34.06 28.25
C ARG A 81 -38.01 34.70 29.54
N GLU A 82 -37.08 34.03 30.21
CA GLU A 82 -36.45 34.48 31.45
C GLU A 82 -35.53 35.69 31.20
N ILE A 83 -34.71 35.65 30.14
CA ILE A 83 -33.83 36.80 29.78
C ILE A 83 -34.54 37.94 29.03
N LYS A 84 -35.73 37.71 28.45
CA LYS A 84 -36.55 38.80 27.87
C LYS A 84 -36.97 39.84 28.92
N ALA A 85 -37.14 39.43 30.17
CA ALA A 85 -37.40 40.34 31.28
C ALA A 85 -36.20 41.26 31.63
N ARG A 86 -35.02 40.97 31.07
CA ARG A 86 -33.75 41.68 31.31
C ARG A 86 -33.28 42.53 30.12
N ASN A 87 -34.05 42.56 29.02
CA ASN A 87 -33.70 43.23 27.76
C ASN A 87 -32.47 42.64 27.02
N ASP A 88 -32.07 41.40 27.34
CA ASP A 88 -30.97 40.71 26.67
C ASP A 88 -31.31 40.24 25.24
N TYR A 89 -30.25 39.99 24.44
CA TYR A 89 -30.38 39.44 23.09
C TYR A 89 -30.87 37.98 23.11
N LEU A 90 -31.79 37.64 22.20
CA LEU A 90 -32.41 36.32 22.17
C LEU A 90 -31.46 35.28 21.57
N ILE A 91 -31.28 34.16 22.27
CA ILE A 91 -30.52 33.02 21.76
C ILE A 91 -31.30 32.40 20.59
N LYS A 92 -30.64 32.25 19.45
CA LYS A 92 -31.16 31.66 18.22
C LYS A 92 -30.92 30.15 18.21
N GLU A 93 -29.71 29.70 18.54
CA GLU A 93 -29.32 28.29 18.48
C GLU A 93 -28.18 27.92 19.44
N ILE A 94 -28.18 26.68 19.94
CA ILE A 94 -26.98 26.05 20.54
C ILE A 94 -26.08 25.61 19.37
N VAL A 95 -24.77 25.83 19.53
CA VAL A 95 -23.73 25.48 18.54
C VAL A 95 -22.93 24.28 19.04
N LYS A 96 -22.38 24.36 20.25
CA LYS A 96 -21.55 23.32 20.88
C LYS A 96 -21.87 23.28 22.38
N VAL A 97 -21.83 22.09 22.97
CA VAL A 97 -21.88 21.89 24.42
C VAL A 97 -20.61 21.15 24.83
N THR A 98 -20.01 21.57 25.93
CA THR A 98 -18.87 20.92 26.58
C THR A 98 -19.17 20.83 28.08
N ASP A 99 -18.65 19.81 28.76
CA ASP A 99 -18.65 19.73 30.21
C ASP A 99 -17.77 20.83 30.85
N CYS A 100 -18.03 21.13 32.11
CA CYS A 100 -17.08 21.84 32.96
C CYS A 100 -17.35 21.55 34.45
N TYR A 101 -16.30 21.63 35.25
CA TYR A 101 -16.40 21.61 36.71
C TYR A 101 -16.03 22.99 37.25
N ILE A 102 -16.85 23.53 38.15
CA ILE A 102 -16.63 24.82 38.81
C ILE A 102 -16.66 24.55 40.31
N ASP A 103 -17.84 24.66 40.92
CA ASP A 103 -18.11 24.15 42.28
C ASP A 103 -18.96 22.87 42.19
N ASN A 104 -19.89 22.83 41.22
CA ASN A 104 -20.73 21.70 40.82
C ASN A 104 -20.38 21.21 39.40
N ALA A 105 -21.02 20.12 38.97
CA ALA A 105 -21.06 19.71 37.57
C ALA A 105 -21.93 20.68 36.74
N CYS A 106 -21.34 21.24 35.69
CA CYS A 106 -21.95 22.27 34.84
C CYS A 106 -21.77 21.95 33.35
N LEU A 107 -22.67 22.46 32.52
CA LEU A 107 -22.52 22.43 31.06
C LEU A 107 -22.20 23.83 30.52
N LEU A 108 -21.14 23.95 29.74
CA LEU A 108 -20.80 25.15 28.99
C LEU A 108 -21.49 25.12 27.62
N LEU A 109 -22.54 25.93 27.48
CA LEU A 109 -23.30 26.06 26.25
C LEU A 109 -22.70 27.19 25.41
N CYS A 110 -22.01 26.84 24.32
CA CYS A 110 -21.71 27.78 23.25
C CYS A 110 -22.95 27.94 22.37
N THR A 111 -23.48 29.15 22.34
CA THR A 111 -24.75 29.49 21.67
C THR A 111 -24.56 30.70 20.76
N ARG A 112 -25.51 30.92 19.87
CA ARG A 112 -25.53 32.04 18.91
C ARG A 112 -26.84 32.80 19.05
N ASP A 113 -26.80 34.12 19.09
CA ASP A 113 -27.98 35.00 19.24
C ASP A 113 -28.60 35.42 17.88
N THR A 114 -29.68 36.21 17.92
CA THR A 114 -30.40 36.66 16.71
C THR A 114 -29.58 37.54 15.77
N ASN A 115 -28.49 38.17 16.23
CA ASN A 115 -27.58 38.93 15.37
C ASN A 115 -26.56 38.00 14.68
N ASN A 116 -26.51 36.74 15.11
CA ASN A 116 -25.43 35.77 14.92
C ASN A 116 -24.17 36.04 15.79
N ASP A 117 -24.26 36.86 16.84
CA ASP A 117 -23.18 36.96 17.83
C ASP A 117 -23.13 35.68 18.68
N TYR A 118 -21.94 35.25 19.11
CA TYR A 118 -21.79 34.12 20.03
C TYR A 118 -21.95 34.53 21.49
N ARG A 119 -22.56 33.64 22.28
CA ARG A 119 -22.84 33.79 23.72
C ARG A 119 -22.53 32.48 24.43
N PHE A 120 -21.89 32.56 25.58
CA PHE A 120 -21.61 31.39 26.43
C PHE A 120 -22.48 31.44 27.67
N ILE A 121 -23.11 30.31 27.99
CA ILE A 121 -23.98 30.14 29.15
C ILE A 121 -23.48 28.92 29.91
N LEU A 122 -23.14 29.09 31.19
CA LEU A 122 -22.93 27.97 32.10
C LEU A 122 -24.29 27.53 32.64
N TYR A 123 -24.61 26.25 32.55
CA TYR A 123 -25.82 25.65 33.10
C TYR A 123 -25.43 24.72 34.25
N ASP A 124 -25.76 25.10 35.48
CA ASP A 124 -25.63 24.23 36.65
C ASP A 124 -26.72 23.16 36.59
N ILE A 125 -26.27 21.91 36.61
CA ILE A 125 -27.14 20.74 36.40
C ILE A 125 -28.11 20.55 37.56
N TYR A 126 -27.61 20.66 38.80
CA TYR A 126 -28.35 20.41 40.03
C TYR A 126 -29.26 21.58 40.40
N GLU A 127 -28.76 22.82 40.29
CA GLU A 127 -29.54 24.01 40.59
C GLU A 127 -30.53 24.39 39.48
N ASN A 128 -30.38 23.82 38.27
CA ASN A 128 -31.15 24.18 37.06
C ASN A 128 -31.06 25.69 36.74
N LYS A 129 -29.91 26.30 37.08
CA LYS A 129 -29.62 27.73 36.91
C LYS A 129 -28.67 27.95 35.73
N SER A 130 -28.87 29.06 35.03
CA SER A 130 -28.09 29.43 33.85
C SER A 130 -27.44 30.80 34.02
N TYR A 131 -26.11 30.85 33.86
CA TYR A 131 -25.26 32.02 34.05
C TYR A 131 -24.61 32.43 32.73
N THR A 132 -24.99 33.60 32.19
CA THR A 132 -24.32 34.16 31.00
C THR A 132 -22.90 34.59 31.37
N LEU A 133 -21.90 34.09 30.64
CA LEU A 133 -20.51 34.57 30.80
C LEU A 133 -20.35 35.97 30.16
N PRO A 134 -19.54 36.86 30.77
CA PRO A 134 -19.35 38.25 30.34
C PRO A 134 -18.48 38.43 29.09
N VAL A 135 -18.50 37.46 28.17
CA VAL A 135 -17.61 37.41 26.99
C VAL A 135 -18.33 37.97 25.77
N ASN A 136 -17.82 39.07 25.22
CA ASN A 136 -18.44 39.81 24.12
C ASN A 136 -17.66 39.63 22.81
N LEU A 137 -18.08 38.66 22.00
CA LEU A 137 -17.40 38.31 20.74
C LEU A 137 -17.73 39.21 19.54
N LYS A 138 -18.39 40.36 19.73
CA LYS A 138 -18.61 41.35 18.64
C LYS A 138 -17.32 41.85 17.98
N LYS A 139 -16.17 41.72 18.65
CA LYS A 139 -14.83 42.04 18.13
C LYS A 139 -14.26 40.97 17.17
N MET A 140 -14.84 39.76 17.12
CA MET A 140 -14.38 38.63 16.30
C MET A 140 -14.76 38.71 14.81
N GLY A 141 -15.70 39.58 14.43
CA GLY A 141 -16.29 39.57 13.08
C GLY A 141 -16.99 38.23 12.76
N HIS A 142 -16.97 37.81 11.50
CA HIS A 142 -17.63 36.58 11.02
C HIS A 142 -16.86 35.28 11.33
N THR A 143 -16.16 35.23 12.46
CA THR A 143 -15.39 34.05 12.90
C THR A 143 -16.32 32.89 13.28
N VAL A 144 -15.97 31.67 12.86
CA VAL A 144 -16.66 30.45 13.30
C VAL A 144 -15.93 29.87 14.51
N ILE A 145 -16.68 29.46 15.54
CA ILE A 145 -16.16 28.66 16.65
C ILE A 145 -16.45 27.20 16.31
N TYR A 146 -15.41 26.37 16.27
CA TYR A 146 -15.54 24.92 16.05
C TYR A 146 -15.53 24.16 17.37
N ASP A 147 -14.74 24.62 18.35
CA ASP A 147 -14.61 23.94 19.64
C ASP A 147 -14.48 24.92 20.82
N VAL A 148 -14.85 24.47 22.01
CA VAL A 148 -14.89 25.29 23.23
C VAL A 148 -14.58 24.45 24.46
N MET A 149 -13.76 24.98 25.37
CA MET A 149 -13.38 24.31 26.60
C MET A 149 -13.27 25.31 27.75
N LEU A 150 -13.64 24.89 28.97
CA LEU A 150 -13.27 25.57 30.20
C LEU A 150 -12.11 24.82 30.87
N SER A 151 -11.15 25.54 31.43
CA SER A 151 -10.17 24.95 32.34
C SER A 151 -10.84 24.43 33.60
N GLU A 152 -10.14 23.56 34.32
CA GLU A 152 -10.41 23.36 35.76
C GLU A 152 -10.05 24.64 36.55
N GLN A 153 -10.41 24.66 37.83
CA GLN A 153 -10.10 25.75 38.75
C GLN A 153 -8.58 26.00 38.81
N VAL A 154 -8.18 27.22 38.44
CA VAL A 154 -6.84 27.73 38.71
C VAL A 154 -6.79 28.22 40.15
N VAL A 155 -6.28 27.35 41.02
CA VAL A 155 -5.80 27.72 42.36
C VAL A 155 -4.50 28.52 42.18
N HIS A 156 -4.43 29.72 42.73
CA HIS A 156 -3.20 30.51 42.72
C HIS A 156 -2.28 30.10 43.87
N THR A 157 -1.15 29.43 43.60
CA THR A 157 -0.06 29.39 44.58
C THR A 157 0.69 30.73 44.59
N MET A 158 0.05 31.73 45.20
CA MET A 158 0.63 33.08 45.39
C MET A 158 2.07 32.98 45.91
N ASP A 159 2.99 33.63 45.20
CA ASP A 159 4.40 33.76 45.56
C ASP A 159 4.51 34.15 47.04
N LYS A 160 5.10 33.24 47.84
CA LYS A 160 5.20 33.34 49.31
C LYS A 160 5.95 34.59 49.79
N ASN A 161 6.61 35.31 48.88
CA ASN A 161 7.32 36.55 49.15
C ASN A 161 6.46 37.82 48.99
N ARG A 162 5.34 37.77 48.25
CA ARG A 162 4.40 38.90 48.13
C ARG A 162 3.50 38.98 49.37
N LYS A 163 3.96 39.72 50.38
CA LYS A 163 3.17 40.13 51.55
C LYS A 163 1.98 41.02 51.13
N PHE A 164 0.86 40.40 50.79
CA PHE A 164 -0.43 41.09 50.77
C PHE A 164 -0.94 41.35 52.20
N SER A 165 -1.78 42.37 52.35
CA SER A 165 -2.24 42.90 53.63
C SER A 165 -3.16 41.96 54.41
N GLU A 166 -3.28 42.19 55.72
CA GLU A 166 -4.06 41.45 56.73
C GLU A 166 -5.60 41.42 56.48
N THR A 167 -6.04 41.97 55.35
CA THR A 167 -7.40 41.87 54.81
C THR A 167 -7.64 40.45 54.26
N GLY A 168 -8.02 39.52 55.14
CA GLY A 168 -8.22 38.10 54.84
C GLY A 168 -9.40 37.78 53.91
N PHE A 169 -9.34 38.26 52.67
CA PHE A 169 -10.23 37.87 51.58
C PHE A 169 -9.59 36.75 50.76
N GLU A 170 -10.33 35.67 50.54
CA GLU A 170 -9.92 34.58 49.66
C GLU A 170 -9.77 35.09 48.23
N THR A 171 -8.68 34.69 47.55
CA THR A 171 -8.48 35.05 46.14
C THR A 171 -9.53 34.32 45.29
N PRO A 172 -10.35 35.02 44.49
CA PRO A 172 -11.42 34.40 43.73
C PRO A 172 -10.87 33.37 42.72
N ASN A 173 -11.46 32.18 42.75
CA ASN A 173 -11.20 31.09 41.81
C ASN A 173 -11.19 31.62 40.36
N SER A 174 -10.15 31.29 39.59
CA SER A 174 -10.06 31.73 38.19
C SER A 174 -10.10 30.55 37.21
N PHE A 175 -10.62 30.82 36.01
CA PHE A 175 -10.86 29.85 34.95
C PHE A 175 -10.46 30.44 33.61
N PHE A 176 -10.03 29.59 32.68
CA PHE A 176 -9.76 29.97 31.30
C PHE A 176 -10.81 29.37 30.37
N LEU A 177 -11.51 30.23 29.64
CA LEU A 177 -12.34 29.85 28.51
C LEU A 177 -11.47 29.86 27.25
N VAL A 178 -11.35 28.70 26.61
CA VAL A 178 -10.61 28.48 25.36
C VAL A 178 -11.58 28.32 24.21
N LEU A 179 -11.35 29.04 23.11
CA LEU A 179 -12.09 28.94 21.86
C LEU A 179 -11.17 28.44 20.74
N GLY A 180 -11.54 27.34 20.09
CA GLY A 180 -10.99 26.90 18.81
C GLY A 180 -11.80 27.53 17.67
N THR A 181 -11.16 28.32 16.80
CA THR A 181 -11.87 29.16 15.82
C THR A 181 -11.31 29.10 14.41
N SER A 182 -12.08 29.64 13.45
CA SER A 182 -11.70 29.77 12.04
C SER A 182 -10.51 30.67 11.73
N ILE A 183 -9.99 31.40 12.71
CA ILE A 183 -8.79 32.26 12.58
C ILE A 183 -7.69 31.91 13.57
N GLY A 184 -7.95 31.05 14.56
CA GLY A 184 -6.96 30.62 15.55
C GLY A 184 -7.54 30.31 16.92
N ILE A 185 -6.69 30.41 17.95
CA ILE A 185 -7.08 30.23 19.35
C ILE A 185 -7.52 31.57 19.93
N SER A 186 -8.48 31.57 20.85
CA SER A 186 -8.72 32.72 21.73
C SER A 186 -8.95 32.29 23.18
N LEU A 187 -8.29 33.00 24.10
CA LEU A 187 -8.23 32.69 25.52
C LEU A 187 -8.88 33.83 26.33
N TYR A 188 -9.73 33.51 27.31
CA TYR A 188 -10.37 34.49 28.19
C TYR A 188 -10.26 34.08 29.66
N ARG A 189 -9.76 34.99 30.52
CA ARG A 189 -9.61 34.73 31.96
C ARG A 189 -10.83 35.24 32.74
N LEU A 190 -11.55 34.32 33.35
CA LEU A 190 -12.76 34.52 34.14
C LEU A 190 -12.45 34.35 35.63
N LEU A 191 -13.12 35.12 36.49
CA LEU A 191 -13.28 34.81 37.91
C LEU A 191 -14.64 34.14 38.14
N ALA A 192 -14.66 33.20 39.07
CA ALA A 192 -15.88 32.72 39.69
C ALA A 192 -16.71 33.87 40.30
N PRO A 193 -18.03 33.68 40.43
CA PRO A 193 -18.83 34.46 41.36
C PRO A 193 -18.23 34.44 42.77
N THR A 194 -18.39 35.54 43.51
CA THR A 194 -18.13 35.60 44.95
C THR A 194 -19.38 36.12 45.68
N PRO A 195 -19.48 36.00 47.01
CA PRO A 195 -20.57 36.61 47.77
C PRO A 195 -20.72 38.13 47.58
N GLN A 196 -19.68 38.81 47.09
CA GLN A 196 -19.66 40.25 46.79
C GLN A 196 -19.97 40.55 45.32
N ALA A 197 -19.79 39.58 44.41
CA ALA A 197 -20.02 39.70 42.98
C ALA A 197 -20.64 38.38 42.45
N PRO A 198 -21.98 38.23 42.50
CA PRO A 198 -22.68 36.96 42.22
C PRO A 198 -22.77 36.60 40.72
N TYR A 199 -21.77 37.00 39.94
CA TYR A 199 -21.67 36.79 38.50
C TYR A 199 -20.20 36.63 38.11
N PHE A 200 -19.93 35.82 37.09
CA PHE A 200 -18.59 35.67 36.54
C PHE A 200 -18.06 37.03 36.09
N LYS A 201 -16.84 37.37 36.49
CA LYS A 201 -16.16 38.62 36.10
C LYS A 201 -15.04 38.29 35.13
N LEU A 202 -15.03 38.92 33.96
CA LEU A 202 -13.86 38.90 33.09
C LEU A 202 -12.73 39.67 33.78
N VAL A 203 -11.61 39.00 34.09
CA VAL A 203 -10.44 39.66 34.72
C VAL A 203 -9.84 40.66 33.75
N ASP A 204 -9.63 40.16 32.53
CA ASP A 204 -8.84 40.77 31.49
C ASP A 204 -9.44 40.36 30.16
N GLU A 205 -9.62 41.32 29.26
CA GLU A 205 -9.73 41.03 27.82
C GLU A 205 -8.31 40.70 27.31
N CYS A 206 -7.73 39.62 27.83
CA CYS A 206 -6.43 39.12 27.42
C CYS A 206 -6.58 38.41 26.06
N TYR A 207 -7.02 39.19 25.06
CA TYR A 207 -7.42 38.82 23.71
C TYR A 207 -6.17 38.46 22.89
N GLN A 208 -5.45 37.47 23.39
CA GLN A 208 -4.38 36.77 22.71
C GLN A 208 -5.06 35.82 21.73
N HIS A 209 -5.66 36.44 20.71
CA HIS A 209 -5.96 35.75 19.47
C HIS A 209 -4.61 35.34 18.90
N LEU A 210 -4.26 34.07 19.09
CA LEU A 210 -3.06 33.53 18.48
C LEU A 210 -3.46 32.95 17.13
N ALA A 211 -2.92 33.55 16.07
CA ALA A 211 -3.00 32.99 14.73
C ALA A 211 -2.20 31.68 14.70
N THR A 212 -2.92 30.56 14.72
CA THR A 212 -2.41 29.24 14.37
C THR A 212 -2.11 29.19 12.87
N LYS A 213 -1.34 28.20 12.41
CA LYS A 213 -1.08 28.02 10.97
C LYS A 213 -2.34 27.67 10.18
N GLU A 214 -3.37 27.13 10.83
CA GLU A 214 -4.66 26.80 10.22
C GLU A 214 -5.84 26.87 11.21
N PRO A 215 -7.11 26.94 10.73
CA PRO A 215 -8.31 26.89 11.56
C PRO A 215 -8.30 25.74 12.58
N VAL A 216 -8.66 26.04 13.83
CA VAL A 216 -8.61 25.09 14.94
C VAL A 216 -9.94 24.35 15.06
N SER A 217 -9.94 23.04 14.82
CA SER A 217 -11.11 22.16 14.87
C SER A 217 -11.30 21.43 16.21
N SER A 218 -10.26 21.33 17.04
CA SER A 218 -10.34 20.77 18.40
C SER A 218 -9.34 21.45 19.34
N VAL A 219 -9.70 21.62 20.61
CA VAL A 219 -8.81 22.13 21.67
C VAL A 219 -8.77 21.21 22.88
N CYS A 220 -7.61 21.05 23.50
CA CYS A 220 -7.44 20.31 24.75
C CYS A 220 -6.50 21.08 25.69
N LEU A 221 -6.89 21.20 26.96
CA LEU A 221 -6.05 21.69 28.05
C LEU A 221 -5.40 20.53 28.79
N TYR A 222 -4.10 20.63 29.01
CA TYR A 222 -3.30 19.69 29.79
C TYR A 222 -2.58 20.42 30.93
N LYS A 223 -2.67 19.86 32.13
CA LYS A 223 -1.97 20.33 33.32
C LYS A 223 -0.89 19.31 33.65
N SER A 224 0.35 19.76 33.83
CA SER A 224 1.44 18.88 34.27
C SER A 224 1.23 18.42 35.72
N ASN A 225 1.70 17.22 36.05
CA ASN A 225 1.78 16.74 37.43
C ASN A 225 3.00 17.30 38.19
N ASN A 226 3.94 17.95 37.51
CA ASN A 226 5.12 18.51 38.17
C ASN A 226 4.75 19.72 39.05
N VAL A 227 4.93 19.57 40.36
CA VAL A 227 4.58 20.56 41.38
C VAL A 227 5.50 21.81 41.37
N ALA A 228 6.64 21.75 40.67
CA ALA A 228 7.62 22.84 40.62
C ALA A 228 7.30 23.93 39.59
N GLU A 229 6.54 23.62 38.53
CA GLU A 229 6.15 24.56 37.49
C GLU A 229 4.62 24.56 37.32
N GLU A 230 3.96 25.68 37.69
CA GLU A 230 2.50 25.83 37.61
C GLU A 230 1.96 25.93 36.15
N THR A 231 2.85 25.76 35.17
CA THR A 231 2.63 25.84 33.71
C THR A 231 1.52 24.90 33.24
N GLN A 232 0.57 25.47 32.50
CA GLN A 232 -0.46 24.70 31.79
C GLN A 232 -0.22 24.76 30.28
N TYR A 233 -0.68 23.73 29.59
CA TYR A 233 -0.47 23.53 28.17
C TYR A 233 -1.81 23.50 27.44
N LEU A 234 -1.86 24.20 26.31
CA LEU A 234 -2.97 24.17 25.38
C LEU A 234 -2.50 23.49 24.09
N ILE A 235 -3.30 22.54 23.64
CA ILE A 235 -3.08 21.78 22.41
C ILE A 235 -4.22 22.13 21.47
N ALA A 236 -3.89 22.60 20.27
CA ALA A 236 -4.85 22.90 19.22
C ALA A 236 -4.66 21.97 18.04
N GLY A 237 -5.73 21.27 17.68
CA GLY A 237 -5.81 20.44 16.49
C GLY A 237 -6.46 21.21 15.35
N GLY A 238 -5.84 21.13 14.17
CA GLY A 238 -6.23 21.89 12.98
C GLY A 238 -7.00 21.09 11.94
N VAL A 239 -7.68 21.82 11.05
CA VAL A 239 -8.55 21.27 10.00
C VAL A 239 -7.84 20.44 8.92
N ARG A 240 -6.50 20.46 8.79
CA ARG A 240 -5.73 19.56 7.90
C ARG A 240 -4.88 18.56 8.68
N GLY A 241 -5.18 18.37 9.96
CA GLY A 241 -4.48 17.44 10.84
C GLY A 241 -3.24 18.02 11.54
N LEU A 242 -2.99 19.33 11.43
CA LEU A 242 -1.90 19.96 12.17
C LEU A 242 -2.15 19.89 13.68
N VAL A 243 -1.09 19.79 14.48
CA VAL A 243 -1.18 19.87 15.94
C VAL A 243 -0.18 20.90 16.43
N GLU A 244 -0.66 21.96 17.09
CA GLU A 244 0.17 23.03 17.62
C GLU A 244 0.05 23.08 19.16
N PHE A 245 1.20 23.23 19.82
CA PHE A 245 1.37 23.16 21.26
C PHE A 245 1.78 24.51 21.81
N PHE A 246 1.10 24.92 22.88
CA PHE A 246 1.27 26.22 23.52
C PHE A 246 1.44 26.04 25.02
N SER A 247 2.38 26.75 25.64
CA SER A 247 2.41 26.93 27.08
C SER A 247 1.69 28.22 27.46
N TYR A 248 1.09 28.24 28.65
CA TYR A 248 0.78 29.47 29.35
C TYR A 248 1.16 29.39 30.83
N ASP A 249 1.71 30.50 31.30
CA ASP A 249 2.05 30.81 32.68
C ASP A 249 1.13 31.99 33.08
N PHE A 250 0.66 32.04 34.33
CA PHE A 250 -0.46 32.87 34.76
C PHE A 250 -0.22 34.39 34.68
N ASP A 251 1.05 34.80 34.68
CA ASP A 251 1.50 36.19 34.48
C ASP A 251 2.03 36.46 33.04
N ARG A 252 1.98 35.48 32.13
CA ARG A 252 2.60 35.57 30.79
C ARG A 252 1.59 35.51 29.63
N LYS A 253 2.13 35.68 28.42
CA LYS A 253 1.44 35.44 27.16
C LYS A 253 1.44 33.96 26.80
N LEU A 254 0.40 33.52 26.11
CA LEU A 254 0.32 32.21 25.48
C LEU A 254 1.49 32.09 24.48
N GLN A 255 2.40 31.16 24.74
CA GLN A 255 3.64 30.98 23.98
C GLN A 255 3.56 29.71 23.13
N PHE A 256 3.77 29.86 21.81
CA PHE A 256 3.97 28.71 20.93
C PHE A 256 5.25 27.96 21.32
N ILE A 257 5.13 26.65 21.53
CA ILE A 257 6.24 25.73 21.81
C ILE A 257 6.68 25.07 20.50
N GLN A 258 5.76 24.31 19.90
CA GLN A 258 6.07 23.40 18.80
C GLN A 258 4.82 23.15 17.94
N CYS A 259 5.05 22.87 16.67
CA CYS A 259 4.07 22.36 15.73
C CYS A 259 4.53 20.96 15.31
N LEU A 260 3.66 19.95 15.39
CA LEU A 260 3.90 18.66 14.78
C LEU A 260 3.49 18.75 13.31
N GLU A 261 4.49 18.78 12.44
CA GLU A 261 4.29 18.74 10.98
C GLU A 261 3.72 17.38 10.54
N VAL A 262 3.06 17.39 9.39
CA VAL A 262 2.12 16.35 8.99
C VAL A 262 2.36 15.98 7.52
N PRO A 263 2.31 14.69 7.16
CA PRO A 263 2.27 14.28 5.75
C PRO A 263 1.16 15.01 4.98
N GLU A 264 1.39 15.26 3.69
CA GLU A 264 0.39 15.93 2.86
C GLU A 264 -0.94 15.16 2.85
N SER A 265 -2.06 15.87 3.05
CA SER A 265 -3.43 15.34 3.07
C SER A 265 -3.83 14.43 4.25
N MET A 266 -3.42 14.73 5.48
CA MET A 266 -4.07 14.14 6.67
C MET A 266 -5.50 14.68 6.88
N ALA A 267 -6.33 13.93 7.62
CA ALA A 267 -7.67 14.32 8.04
C ALA A 267 -7.67 15.33 9.20
N PRO A 268 -8.71 16.17 9.33
CA PRO A 268 -8.90 17.08 10.46
C PRO A 268 -8.66 16.43 11.82
N VAL A 269 -8.10 17.16 12.77
CA VAL A 269 -8.13 16.74 14.18
C VAL A 269 -9.57 16.91 14.70
N THR A 270 -10.19 15.80 15.06
CA THR A 270 -11.56 15.75 15.62
C THR A 270 -11.56 15.71 17.14
N HIS A 271 -10.57 15.03 17.73
CA HIS A 271 -10.50 14.75 19.16
C HIS A 271 -9.04 14.80 19.64
N ILE A 272 -8.83 15.31 20.86
CA ILE A 272 -7.54 15.33 21.55
C ILE A 272 -7.78 14.95 23.01
N VAL A 273 -7.17 13.86 23.46
CA VAL A 273 -7.24 13.42 24.86
C VAL A 273 -5.84 13.42 25.45
N ALA A 274 -5.62 14.23 26.49
CA ALA A 274 -4.37 14.30 27.22
C ALA A 274 -4.46 13.56 28.57
N ARG A 275 -3.40 12.84 28.95
CA ARG A 275 -3.24 12.21 30.26
C ARG A 275 -1.80 12.38 30.76
N PRO A 276 -1.57 12.69 32.04
CA PRO A 276 -0.21 12.74 32.58
C PRO A 276 0.31 11.30 32.76
N GLN A 277 1.55 11.07 32.35
CA GLN A 277 2.23 9.80 32.63
C GLN A 277 2.57 9.73 34.12
N ARG A 278 2.46 8.55 34.74
CA ARG A 278 2.87 8.39 36.14
C ARG A 278 4.39 8.59 36.28
N ASP A 279 4.79 9.11 37.44
CA ASP A 279 6.17 9.23 37.91
C ASP A 279 7.18 9.91 36.94
N SER A 280 6.71 10.79 36.05
CA SER A 280 7.58 11.51 35.12
C SER A 280 7.02 12.84 34.62
N ASP A 281 7.92 13.73 34.17
CA ASP A 281 7.60 15.03 33.53
C ASP A 281 7.13 14.86 32.08
N LYS A 282 6.22 13.91 31.86
CA LYS A 282 5.76 13.50 30.54
C LYS A 282 4.24 13.52 30.44
N GLY A 283 3.74 14.10 29.35
CA GLY A 283 2.34 14.00 28.95
C GLY A 283 2.18 12.99 27.82
N LEU A 284 1.14 12.16 27.91
CA LEU A 284 0.67 11.29 26.83
C LEU A 284 -0.56 11.92 26.17
N PHE A 285 -0.53 11.97 24.84
CA PHE A 285 -1.54 12.63 24.02
C PHE A 285 -2.05 11.70 22.95
N PHE A 286 -3.36 11.53 22.91
CA PHE A 286 -4.08 10.67 21.97
C PHE A 286 -4.86 11.57 21.02
N ILE A 287 -4.51 11.53 19.73
CA ILE A 287 -5.03 12.48 18.74
C ILE A 287 -5.83 11.72 17.69
N GLY A 288 -7.13 12.02 17.63
CA GLY A 288 -8.10 11.42 16.74
C GLY A 288 -8.35 12.27 15.51
N HIS A 289 -7.87 11.79 14.37
CA HIS A 289 -8.11 12.36 13.06
C HIS A 289 -9.31 11.70 12.38
N GLY A 290 -10.10 12.47 11.62
CA GLY A 290 -11.23 11.95 10.87
C GLY A 290 -12.14 13.03 10.27
N ARG A 291 -13.28 12.61 9.73
CA ARG A 291 -14.29 13.52 9.16
C ARG A 291 -14.99 14.36 10.23
N LEU A 292 -15.06 15.68 10.02
CA LEU A 292 -15.83 16.62 10.86
C LEU A 292 -17.34 16.46 10.65
N LEU A 293 -18.12 16.75 11.70
CA LEU A 293 -19.57 16.57 11.77
C LEU A 293 -20.39 17.58 10.95
N ASP A 294 -19.92 18.81 10.81
CA ASP A 294 -20.69 19.91 10.20
C ASP A 294 -20.39 20.14 8.71
N HIS A 295 -21.43 20.53 7.97
CA HIS A 295 -21.40 20.87 6.54
C HIS A 295 -20.71 22.22 6.24
N HIS A 296 -19.50 22.44 6.75
CA HIS A 296 -18.69 23.61 6.39
C HIS A 296 -17.85 23.30 5.14
N ASP A 297 -18.10 24.04 4.05
CA ASP A 297 -17.66 23.75 2.67
C ASP A 297 -16.14 23.63 2.44
N PHE A 298 -15.32 23.91 3.45
CA PHE A 298 -13.86 24.00 3.33
C PHE A 298 -13.15 22.66 3.03
N LEU A 299 -13.80 21.51 3.24
CA LEU A 299 -13.21 20.18 3.07
C LEU A 299 -14.16 19.19 2.40
N LEU A 300 -14.37 19.37 1.09
CA LEU A 300 -15.15 18.44 0.23
C LEU A 300 -14.46 17.07 -0.04
N ARG A 301 -13.31 16.78 0.59
CA ARG A 301 -12.72 15.42 0.59
C ARG A 301 -13.53 14.55 1.55
N ASN A 302 -14.37 13.68 1.02
CA ASN A 302 -15.15 12.72 1.82
C ASN A 302 -14.29 11.53 2.29
N ASP A 303 -13.14 11.33 1.65
CA ASP A 303 -12.34 10.09 1.64
C ASP A 303 -11.33 10.01 2.81
N TYR A 304 -11.65 10.66 3.93
CA TYR A 304 -10.81 10.67 5.12
C TYR A 304 -11.04 9.41 5.96
N LYS A 305 -10.02 8.57 6.07
CA LYS A 305 -9.98 7.48 7.04
C LYS A 305 -9.93 8.02 8.48
N PRO A 306 -10.50 7.31 9.47
CA PRO A 306 -10.25 7.59 10.88
C PRO A 306 -8.81 7.17 11.21
N LEU A 307 -8.04 8.04 11.88
CA LEU A 307 -6.65 7.78 12.24
C LEU A 307 -6.37 8.17 13.70
N ILE A 308 -5.79 7.26 14.47
CA ILE A 308 -5.35 7.52 15.85
C ILE A 308 -3.82 7.65 15.87
N ARG A 309 -3.30 8.72 16.49
CA ARG A 309 -1.87 8.96 16.76
C ARG A 309 -1.59 9.04 18.27
N PHE A 310 -0.44 8.51 18.67
CA PHE A 310 0.05 8.49 20.05
C PHE A 310 1.32 9.35 20.13
N ILE A 311 1.30 10.37 20.98
CA ILE A 311 2.38 11.37 21.12
C ILE A 311 2.79 11.45 22.59
N ARG A 312 4.10 11.49 22.83
CA ARG A 312 4.70 11.71 24.14
C ARG A 312 5.43 13.04 24.12
N ILE A 313 5.15 13.89 25.09
CA ILE A 313 5.87 15.15 25.29
C ILE A 313 6.65 15.01 26.58
N SER A 314 7.96 15.23 26.52
CA SER A 314 8.83 15.33 27.70
C SER A 314 9.18 16.79 27.92
N TYR A 315 8.87 17.32 29.08
CA TYR A 315 9.20 18.70 29.42
C TYR A 315 10.64 18.77 29.95
N THR A 316 11.49 19.50 29.25
CA THR A 316 12.83 19.90 29.66
C THR A 316 12.82 21.42 29.89
N HIS A 317 13.62 21.94 30.82
CA HIS A 317 13.66 23.38 31.09
C HIS A 317 14.07 24.23 29.86
N ASP A 318 14.70 23.61 28.84
CA ASP A 318 15.06 24.23 27.56
C ASP A 318 13.92 24.24 26.52
N ASN A 319 12.67 23.99 26.93
CA ASN A 319 11.44 24.15 26.13
C ASN A 319 11.29 23.23 24.88
N GLN A 320 12.07 22.16 24.74
CA GLN A 320 11.95 21.23 23.59
C GLN A 320 12.15 19.76 23.96
N LEU A 321 11.07 18.96 23.92
CA LEU A 321 10.86 17.95 22.86
C LEU A 321 9.44 17.34 22.93
N CYS A 322 8.61 17.57 21.90
CA CYS A 322 7.51 16.67 21.56
C CYS A 322 8.05 15.55 20.65
N GLN A 323 7.83 14.29 21.01
CA GLN A 323 8.24 13.13 20.21
C GLN A 323 6.98 12.38 19.73
N GLU A 324 6.66 12.48 18.44
CA GLU A 324 5.64 11.62 17.83
C GLU A 324 6.17 10.20 17.75
N PHE A 325 5.37 9.23 18.21
CA PHE A 325 5.64 7.83 18.02
C PHE A 325 4.88 7.29 16.81
N LYS A 326 5.57 6.49 16.00
CA LYS A 326 5.10 6.09 14.65
C LYS A 326 3.93 5.10 14.67
N GLN A 327 3.45 4.67 15.83
CA GLN A 327 2.31 3.76 15.91
C GLN A 327 1.03 4.53 15.57
N ARG A 328 0.49 4.21 14.39
CA ARG A 328 -0.64 4.89 13.74
C ARG A 328 -1.67 3.84 13.32
N TYR A 329 -2.93 4.05 13.66
CA TYR A 329 -4.01 3.12 13.35
C TYR A 329 -5.02 3.78 12.40
N GLU A 330 -4.95 3.45 11.12
CA GLU A 330 -5.90 3.90 10.07
C GLU A 330 -7.13 2.98 10.02
N GLY A 331 -8.01 3.10 11.00
CA GLY A 331 -9.11 2.15 11.19
C GLY A 331 -8.61 0.75 11.58
N ARG A 332 -9.45 -0.26 11.37
CA ARG A 332 -9.17 -1.64 11.81
C ARG A 332 -7.91 -2.19 11.12
N PRO A 333 -6.91 -2.72 11.85
CA PRO A 333 -5.72 -3.32 11.23
C PRO A 333 -6.07 -4.37 10.17
N GLY A 334 -5.40 -4.30 9.01
CA GLY A 334 -5.61 -5.21 7.89
C GLY A 334 -6.85 -4.95 7.03
N SER A 335 -7.56 -3.83 7.20
CA SER A 335 -8.85 -3.57 6.55
C SER A 335 -8.84 -2.39 5.57
N ASN A 336 -9.70 -2.47 4.54
CA ASN A 336 -9.86 -1.44 3.51
C ASN A 336 -10.96 -0.43 3.87
N VAL A 337 -10.74 0.37 4.92
CA VAL A 337 -11.58 1.54 5.23
C VAL A 337 -11.45 2.56 4.10
N THR A 338 -12.59 2.97 3.51
CA THR A 338 -12.63 4.04 2.49
C THR A 338 -12.72 5.41 3.13
N TYR A 339 -13.58 5.55 4.13
CA TYR A 339 -13.70 6.75 4.95
C TYR A 339 -14.29 6.42 6.32
N GLY A 340 -14.16 7.35 7.27
CA GLY A 340 -14.79 7.22 8.56
C GLY A 340 -14.59 8.43 9.46
N ARG A 341 -15.11 8.32 10.68
CA ARG A 341 -14.94 9.31 11.73
C ARG A 341 -14.67 8.65 13.06
N ILE A 342 -13.90 9.33 13.89
CA ILE A 342 -13.89 9.08 15.32
C ILE A 342 -15.10 9.82 15.89
N ILE A 343 -15.99 9.10 16.57
CA ILE A 343 -17.18 9.64 17.22
C ILE A 343 -16.82 10.18 18.60
N SER A 344 -16.01 9.43 19.36
CA SER A 344 -15.48 9.86 20.65
C SER A 344 -14.17 9.13 20.99
N MET A 345 -13.39 9.75 21.88
CA MET A 345 -12.22 9.18 22.52
C MET A 345 -12.31 9.42 24.03
N SER A 346 -12.17 8.36 24.82
CA SER A 346 -12.12 8.45 26.28
C SER A 346 -10.94 7.64 26.80
N ALA A 347 -10.25 8.16 27.81
CA ALA A 347 -9.06 7.51 28.37
C ALA A 347 -9.11 7.47 29.90
N SER A 348 -8.91 6.29 30.46
CA SER A 348 -8.80 6.02 31.90
C SER A 348 -7.36 5.62 32.27
N VAL A 349 -7.14 5.30 33.54
CA VAL A 349 -5.85 4.82 34.07
C VAL A 349 -6.13 3.56 34.90
N ASP A 350 -5.51 2.45 34.53
CA ASP A 350 -5.71 1.12 35.14
C ASP A 350 -4.37 0.56 35.64
N GLU A 351 -4.25 0.46 36.96
CA GLU A 351 -3.02 0.20 37.74
C GLU A 351 -1.78 1.01 37.34
N MET A 352 -1.09 0.61 36.27
CA MET A 352 0.15 1.20 35.73
C MET A 352 0.00 1.72 34.29
N ASN A 353 -1.17 1.54 33.67
CA ASN A 353 -1.40 1.71 32.24
C ASN A 353 -2.45 2.80 31.99
N HIS A 354 -2.45 3.40 30.81
CA HIS A 354 -3.61 4.14 30.30
C HIS A 354 -4.43 3.22 29.41
N ILE A 355 -5.75 3.22 29.57
CA ILE A 355 -6.68 2.52 28.67
C ILE A 355 -7.38 3.56 27.82
N LEU A 356 -7.08 3.59 26.52
CA LEU A 356 -7.77 4.44 25.55
C LEU A 356 -8.88 3.63 24.87
N CYS A 357 -10.11 4.09 25.02
CA CYS A 357 -11.23 3.64 24.20
C CYS A 357 -11.47 4.66 23.07
N VAL A 358 -11.73 4.17 21.86
CA VAL A 358 -12.11 4.98 20.71
C VAL A 358 -13.37 4.39 20.09
N GLY A 359 -14.45 5.17 20.13
CA GLY A 359 -15.69 4.88 19.42
C GLY A 359 -15.61 5.54 18.04
N LEU A 360 -15.75 4.75 16.99
CA LEU A 360 -15.55 5.20 15.62
C LEU A 360 -16.60 4.60 14.67
N GLU A 361 -16.80 5.22 13.52
CA GLU A 361 -17.73 4.77 12.49
C GLU A 361 -16.95 4.67 11.18
N SER A 362 -16.73 3.43 10.76
CA SER A 362 -15.99 3.08 9.54
C SER A 362 -16.97 2.78 8.41
N THR A 363 -16.65 3.23 7.21
CA THR A 363 -17.22 2.66 5.98
C THR A 363 -16.09 2.00 5.20
N TYR A 364 -16.35 0.77 4.78
CA TYR A 364 -15.42 -0.08 4.06
C TYR A 364 -15.62 0.04 2.54
N LEU A 365 -14.68 -0.45 1.76
CA LEU A 365 -14.84 -0.52 0.29
C LEU A 365 -15.97 -1.47 -0.12
N GLU A 366 -16.31 -2.42 0.76
CA GLU A 366 -17.42 -3.35 0.62
C GLU A 366 -18.50 -3.06 1.68
N ARG A 367 -19.57 -2.40 1.24
CA ARG A 367 -20.81 -2.33 2.01
C ARG A 367 -21.43 -3.73 2.07
N ASP A 368 -21.85 -4.13 3.27
CA ASP A 368 -23.01 -5.00 3.59
C ASP A 368 -22.87 -5.73 4.94
N ALA A 369 -21.68 -5.80 5.55
CA ALA A 369 -21.48 -6.49 6.84
C ALA A 369 -20.60 -5.79 7.89
N ASN A 370 -19.47 -5.18 7.50
CA ASN A 370 -18.53 -4.58 8.46
C ASN A 370 -18.73 -3.06 8.68
N ASP A 371 -19.57 -2.41 7.88
CA ASP A 371 -19.86 -0.97 7.99
C ASP A 371 -20.51 -0.58 9.32
N GLY A 372 -20.24 0.64 9.78
CA GLY A 372 -20.93 1.28 10.89
C GLY A 372 -20.10 1.41 12.17
N PRO A 373 -20.73 1.43 13.35
CA PRO A 373 -20.04 1.64 14.62
C PRO A 373 -19.08 0.51 14.98
N GLU A 374 -17.84 0.90 15.31
CA GLU A 374 -16.78 0.04 15.86
C GLU A 374 -16.25 0.61 17.18
N LEU A 375 -15.70 -0.28 17.99
CA LEU A 375 -15.05 0.04 19.26
C LEU A 375 -13.62 -0.51 19.23
N ALA A 376 -12.65 0.38 19.38
CA ALA A 376 -11.23 0.06 19.53
C ALA A 376 -10.77 0.36 20.97
N LEU A 377 -10.02 -0.57 21.56
CA LEU A 377 -9.39 -0.42 22.88
C LEU A 377 -7.89 -0.63 22.79
N PHE A 378 -7.14 0.27 23.44
CA PHE A 378 -5.69 0.23 23.51
C PHE A 378 -5.23 0.27 24.96
N LYS A 379 -4.33 -0.65 25.34
CA LYS A 379 -3.55 -0.61 26.58
C LYS A 379 -2.24 0.12 26.27
N ILE A 380 -1.88 1.09 27.10
CA ILE A 380 -0.77 2.00 26.85
C ILE A 380 0.10 2.06 28.10
N GLU A 381 1.27 1.42 28.05
CA GLU A 381 2.32 1.61 29.07
C GLU A 381 3.09 2.92 28.81
N ASP A 382 3.34 3.21 27.54
CA ASP A 382 3.96 4.43 27.03
C ASP A 382 3.57 4.61 25.55
N ALA A 383 3.86 5.76 24.93
CA ALA A 383 3.63 5.95 23.49
C ALA A 383 4.48 5.02 22.59
N GLU A 384 5.49 4.36 23.16
CA GLU A 384 6.30 3.29 22.54
C GLU A 384 5.69 1.89 22.69
N ARG A 385 4.64 1.74 23.51
CA ARG A 385 4.04 0.47 23.92
C ARG A 385 2.52 0.58 23.96
N VAL A 386 1.91 0.51 22.77
CA VAL A 386 0.45 0.54 22.59
C VAL A 386 -0.02 -0.84 22.11
N ASP A 387 -0.59 -1.64 23.00
CA ASP A 387 -1.21 -2.92 22.68
C ASP A 387 -2.69 -2.71 22.31
N THR A 388 -3.15 -3.28 21.19
CA THR A 388 -4.59 -3.30 20.87
C THR A 388 -5.27 -4.43 21.65
N ILE A 389 -6.05 -4.09 22.68
CA ILE A 389 -6.79 -5.06 23.49
C ILE A 389 -7.92 -5.69 22.67
N CYS A 390 -8.64 -4.86 21.91
CA CYS A 390 -9.84 -5.26 21.19
C CYS A 390 -10.11 -4.28 20.05
N TRP A 391 -10.49 -4.79 18.87
CA TRP A 391 -11.15 -4.02 17.82
C TRP A 391 -12.35 -4.81 17.31
N LYS A 392 -13.56 -4.32 17.54
CA LYS A 392 -14.80 -5.01 17.13
C LYS A 392 -15.78 -4.03 16.49
N ASN A 393 -16.39 -4.46 15.39
CA ASN A 393 -17.65 -3.87 14.95
C ASN A 393 -18.72 -4.20 16.02
N ILE A 394 -19.52 -3.19 16.39
CA ILE A 394 -20.54 -3.28 17.43
C ILE A 394 -21.96 -2.98 16.90
N VAL A 395 -22.19 -3.10 15.59
CA VAL A 395 -23.51 -2.94 14.95
C VAL A 395 -24.58 -3.82 15.60
N SER A 396 -24.22 -5.03 16.01
CA SER A 396 -25.11 -5.98 16.71
C SER A 396 -25.56 -5.51 18.09
N LEU A 397 -24.76 -4.66 18.76
CA LEU A 397 -25.05 -4.05 20.06
C LEU A 397 -25.79 -2.72 19.91
N CYS A 398 -25.40 -1.92 18.91
CA CYS A 398 -25.98 -0.59 18.64
C CYS A 398 -27.28 -0.64 17.84
N GLY A 399 -27.54 -1.73 17.10
CA GLY A 399 -28.76 -1.90 16.30
C GLY A 399 -28.94 -0.83 15.22
N HIS A 400 -27.95 -0.67 14.33
CA HIS A 400 -27.84 0.42 13.34
C HIS A 400 -27.82 1.86 13.88
N SER A 401 -27.97 2.08 15.18
CA SER A 401 -27.81 3.40 15.80
C SER A 401 -26.33 3.81 15.76
N SER A 402 -26.03 5.06 15.38
CA SER A 402 -24.68 5.59 15.59
C SER A 402 -24.37 5.63 17.09
N ILE A 403 -23.12 5.33 17.45
CA ILE A 403 -22.59 5.64 18.79
C ILE A 403 -22.79 7.14 19.04
N TYR A 404 -23.11 7.49 20.28
CA TYR A 404 -23.15 8.87 20.73
C TYR A 404 -21.89 9.23 21.53
N ASP A 405 -21.51 8.40 22.51
CA ASP A 405 -20.24 8.52 23.23
C ASP A 405 -19.79 7.15 23.79
N ILE A 406 -18.61 7.10 24.41
CA ILE A 406 -18.02 5.91 25.03
C ILE A 406 -17.29 6.25 26.33
N ASP A 407 -17.59 5.52 27.40
CA ASP A 407 -16.96 5.69 28.71
C ASP A 407 -15.84 4.67 28.93
N ALA A 408 -14.65 5.13 29.32
CA ALA A 408 -13.47 4.28 29.41
C ALA A 408 -13.47 3.45 30.72
N PRO A 409 -13.16 2.14 30.68
CA PRO A 409 -13.16 1.28 31.87
C PRO A 409 -12.20 1.79 32.95
N LYS A 410 -12.68 1.97 34.20
CA LYS A 410 -11.79 2.18 35.36
C LYS A 410 -10.96 0.94 35.72
N LEU A 411 -11.49 -0.23 35.40
CA LEU A 411 -10.87 -1.55 35.49
C LEU A 411 -11.16 -2.26 34.17
N LEU A 412 -10.25 -3.09 33.67
CA LEU A 412 -10.26 -3.73 32.34
C LEU A 412 -11.38 -4.77 32.07
N THR A 413 -12.60 -4.51 32.53
CA THR A 413 -13.74 -5.44 32.57
C THR A 413 -14.94 -5.00 31.73
N LYS A 414 -15.22 -3.70 31.57
CA LYS A 414 -16.45 -3.22 30.92
C LYS A 414 -16.31 -1.82 30.34
N VAL A 415 -16.69 -1.62 29.07
CA VAL A 415 -16.88 -0.29 28.44
C VAL A 415 -18.37 0.03 28.47
N ASP A 416 -18.77 1.26 28.76
CA ASP A 416 -20.16 1.70 28.56
C ASP A 416 -20.27 2.54 27.29
N ILE A 417 -21.10 2.09 26.35
CA ILE A 417 -21.34 2.75 25.06
C ILE A 417 -22.68 3.48 25.16
N LEU A 418 -22.66 4.79 24.92
CA LEU A 418 -23.87 5.62 24.89
C LEU A 418 -24.52 5.55 23.50
N LEU A 419 -25.82 5.30 23.49
CA LEU A 419 -26.71 5.30 22.34
C LEU A 419 -27.85 6.33 22.54
N PRO A 420 -28.69 6.62 21.52
CA PRO A 420 -29.72 7.66 21.62
C PRO A 420 -30.81 7.41 22.68
N ASP A 421 -30.99 6.16 23.09
CA ASP A 421 -32.09 5.67 23.94
C ASP A 421 -31.63 4.94 25.22
N LYS A 422 -30.32 4.64 25.37
CA LYS A 422 -29.76 3.78 26.44
C LYS A 422 -28.23 3.83 26.49
N ILE A 423 -27.65 3.29 27.56
CA ILE A 423 -26.28 2.75 27.56
C ILE A 423 -26.32 1.25 27.23
N VAL A 424 -25.37 0.79 26.44
CA VAL A 424 -25.07 -0.64 26.27
C VAL A 424 -23.67 -0.91 26.78
N SER A 425 -23.56 -1.83 27.73
CA SER A 425 -22.28 -2.25 28.29
C SER A 425 -21.62 -3.32 27.41
N PHE A 426 -20.38 -3.08 27.00
CA PHE A 426 -19.54 -4.07 26.34
C PHE A 426 -18.57 -4.71 27.33
N ASP A 427 -18.76 -6.00 27.58
CA ASP A 427 -17.97 -6.80 28.52
C ASP A 427 -16.62 -7.22 27.90
N LEU A 428 -15.53 -6.90 28.59
CA LEU A 428 -14.15 -7.27 28.25
C LEU A 428 -13.69 -8.53 29.03
N SER A 429 -14.37 -8.85 30.13
CA SER A 429 -14.14 -10.05 30.94
C SER A 429 -14.88 -11.29 30.41
N GLY A 430 -15.80 -11.08 29.45
CA GLY A 430 -16.44 -12.13 28.67
C GLY A 430 -15.38 -13.08 28.11
N LYS A 431 -15.35 -14.30 28.66
CA LYS A 431 -14.23 -15.27 28.60
C LYS A 431 -13.41 -15.17 27.31
N GLN A 432 -12.09 -15.05 27.46
CA GLN A 432 -11.20 -15.65 26.47
C GLN A 432 -11.61 -17.11 26.32
N GLN A 433 -11.92 -17.52 25.09
CA GLN A 433 -11.95 -18.93 24.74
C GLN A 433 -10.50 -19.39 24.67
N GLU A 434 -9.93 -19.68 25.84
CA GLU A 434 -8.70 -20.47 25.97
C GLU A 434 -8.95 -21.80 25.25
N GLY A 435 -8.48 -21.91 24.00
CA GLY A 435 -8.80 -23.06 23.16
C GLY A 435 -10.08 -22.94 22.32
N GLU A 436 -10.49 -21.74 21.89
CA GLU A 436 -10.63 -21.62 20.45
C GLU A 436 -9.21 -21.53 19.88
N GLU A 437 -8.69 -22.66 19.39
CA GLU A 437 -7.70 -22.62 18.32
C GLU A 437 -8.26 -21.69 17.24
N PHE A 438 -7.41 -20.87 16.62
CA PHE A 438 -7.85 -19.95 15.56
C PHE A 438 -8.18 -20.75 14.30
N TYR A 439 -9.36 -21.39 14.30
CA TYR A 439 -10.00 -22.01 13.15
C TYR A 439 -10.40 -20.89 12.20
N ASP A 440 -9.40 -20.38 11.47
CA ASP A 440 -9.56 -19.48 10.34
C ASP A 440 -10.61 -20.10 9.40
N PRO A 441 -11.85 -19.59 9.42
CA PRO A 441 -13.02 -20.40 9.11
C PRO A 441 -12.95 -20.82 7.66
N LEU A 442 -13.08 -22.13 7.41
CA LEU A 442 -13.06 -22.72 6.07
C LEU A 442 -13.99 -21.86 5.18
N PRO A 443 -13.47 -21.21 4.13
CA PRO A 443 -14.28 -20.31 3.33
C PRO A 443 -15.45 -21.09 2.76
N GLU A 444 -16.67 -20.60 3.00
CA GLU A 444 -17.84 -21.19 2.39
C GLU A 444 -17.80 -20.89 0.89
N PHE A 445 -17.91 -21.93 0.08
CA PHE A 445 -17.84 -21.84 -1.39
C PHE A 445 -18.84 -20.79 -1.92
N GLU A 446 -20.05 -20.81 -1.37
CA GLU A 446 -21.16 -19.93 -1.69
C GLU A 446 -20.90 -18.44 -1.38
N GLU A 447 -19.96 -18.11 -0.49
CA GLU A 447 -19.62 -16.72 -0.14
C GLU A 447 -18.83 -16.01 -1.26
N PHE A 448 -18.06 -16.78 -2.05
CA PHE A 448 -17.16 -16.25 -3.08
C PHE A 448 -17.61 -16.61 -4.51
N PHE A 449 -18.24 -17.78 -4.68
CA PHE A 449 -18.67 -18.33 -5.96
C PHE A 449 -20.20 -18.51 -6.01
N THR A 450 -20.91 -17.55 -6.64
CA THR A 450 -22.37 -17.62 -6.79
C THR A 450 -22.79 -18.16 -8.15
N GLU A 451 -23.86 -18.96 -8.19
CA GLU A 451 -24.41 -19.50 -9.45
C GLU A 451 -24.95 -18.38 -10.36
N SER A 452 -25.46 -17.29 -9.78
CA SER A 452 -25.87 -16.10 -10.51
C SER A 452 -24.70 -15.42 -11.22
N ASP A 453 -23.52 -15.32 -10.60
CA ASP A 453 -22.33 -14.77 -11.25
C ASP A 453 -21.83 -15.69 -12.37
N PHE A 454 -21.72 -17.00 -12.13
CA PHE A 454 -21.25 -17.96 -13.13
C PHE A 454 -22.08 -17.89 -14.41
N LYS A 455 -23.42 -17.84 -14.28
CA LYS A 455 -24.36 -17.68 -15.41
C LYS A 455 -24.31 -16.29 -16.05
N LYS A 456 -24.08 -15.23 -15.28
CA LYS A 456 -24.04 -13.83 -15.77
C LYS A 456 -22.76 -13.50 -16.52
N TYR A 457 -21.61 -14.01 -16.06
CA TYR A 457 -20.30 -13.67 -16.60
C TYR A 457 -19.72 -14.76 -17.52
N ASN A 458 -20.27 -15.99 -17.51
CA ASN A 458 -19.87 -17.09 -18.40
C ASN A 458 -18.34 -17.33 -18.41
N ILE A 459 -17.77 -17.35 -17.21
CA ILE A 459 -16.33 -17.20 -16.95
C ILE A 459 -15.50 -18.29 -17.65
N TYR A 460 -15.91 -19.55 -17.50
CA TYR A 460 -15.36 -20.67 -18.25
C TYR A 460 -16.30 -21.06 -19.41
N GLY A 461 -16.73 -20.07 -20.19
CA GLY A 461 -17.44 -20.31 -21.45
C GLY A 461 -16.54 -20.97 -22.49
N ASN A 462 -17.12 -21.63 -23.49
CA ASN A 462 -16.40 -22.44 -24.49
C ASN A 462 -15.19 -21.74 -25.15
N GLN A 463 -15.24 -20.42 -25.33
CA GLN A 463 -14.12 -19.63 -25.86
C GLN A 463 -12.93 -19.55 -24.89
N ILE A 464 -13.19 -19.37 -23.59
CA ILE A 464 -12.16 -19.33 -22.55
C ILE A 464 -11.61 -20.74 -22.30
N ILE A 465 -12.47 -21.77 -22.28
CA ILE A 465 -12.02 -23.17 -22.19
C ILE A 465 -11.10 -23.51 -23.39
N GLY A 466 -11.50 -23.15 -24.62
CA GLY A 466 -10.68 -23.36 -25.81
C GLY A 466 -9.34 -22.62 -25.76
N LEU A 467 -9.32 -21.37 -25.26
CA LEU A 467 -8.09 -20.59 -25.08
C LEU A 467 -7.16 -21.21 -24.02
N ILE A 468 -7.70 -21.66 -22.88
CA ILE A 468 -6.94 -22.34 -21.82
C ILE A 468 -6.38 -23.67 -22.35
N GLN A 469 -7.16 -24.45 -23.10
CA GLN A 469 -6.71 -25.70 -23.73
C GLN A 469 -5.62 -25.46 -24.80
N GLN A 470 -5.76 -24.39 -25.59
CA GLN A 470 -4.76 -23.99 -26.58
C GLN A 470 -3.44 -23.59 -25.89
N ARG A 471 -3.49 -22.74 -24.85
CA ARG A 471 -2.29 -22.34 -24.11
C ARG A 471 -1.63 -23.52 -23.41
N ARG A 472 -2.43 -24.39 -22.80
CA ARG A 472 -1.98 -25.65 -22.19
C ARG A 472 -1.20 -26.49 -23.20
N SER A 473 -1.73 -26.75 -24.40
CA SER A 473 -1.02 -27.55 -25.41
C SER A 473 0.26 -26.89 -25.92
N GLN A 474 0.30 -25.54 -25.98
CA GLN A 474 1.51 -24.78 -26.32
C GLN A 474 2.56 -24.78 -25.19
N MET A 475 2.16 -24.97 -23.94
CA MET A 475 3.05 -25.04 -22.76
C MET A 475 3.39 -26.48 -22.35
N ASN A 476 3.67 -27.34 -23.34
CA ASN A 476 3.94 -28.78 -23.18
C ASN A 476 2.80 -29.58 -22.50
N ASN A 477 1.56 -29.26 -22.86
CA ASN A 477 0.30 -29.81 -22.32
C ASN A 477 0.03 -29.50 -20.83
N GLU A 478 0.71 -28.52 -20.23
CA GLU A 478 0.63 -28.25 -18.79
C GLU A 478 0.89 -26.77 -18.46
N LEU A 479 -0.09 -26.14 -17.78
CA LEU A 479 -0.03 -24.77 -17.28
C LEU A 479 0.68 -24.69 -15.91
N ILE A 480 1.06 -23.47 -15.45
CA ILE A 480 1.60 -23.29 -14.10
C ILE A 480 0.54 -23.62 -13.04
N PHE A 481 -0.74 -23.30 -13.29
CA PHE A 481 -1.82 -23.73 -12.40
C PHE A 481 -1.98 -25.26 -12.37
N ASP A 482 -1.65 -25.98 -13.44
CA ASP A 482 -1.67 -27.44 -13.44
C ASP A 482 -0.57 -28.01 -12.55
N LEU A 483 0.64 -27.43 -12.58
CA LEU A 483 1.74 -27.77 -11.67
C LEU A 483 1.39 -27.47 -10.20
N LEU A 484 0.73 -26.33 -9.95
CA LEU A 484 0.22 -25.95 -8.63
C LEU A 484 -0.80 -26.95 -8.08
N LEU A 485 -1.74 -27.42 -8.91
CA LEU A 485 -2.71 -28.45 -8.53
C LEU A 485 -2.04 -29.81 -8.31
N GLN A 486 -1.11 -30.23 -9.18
CA GLN A 486 -0.33 -31.46 -9.00
C GLN A 486 0.46 -31.47 -7.68
N PHE A 487 1.11 -30.35 -7.34
CA PHE A 487 1.83 -30.18 -6.07
C PHE A 487 0.90 -30.31 -4.86
N ALA A 488 -0.33 -29.77 -4.97
CA ALA A 488 -1.38 -29.96 -3.96
C ALA A 488 -2.01 -31.36 -3.96
N LYS A 489 -1.68 -32.23 -4.94
CA LYS A 489 -2.32 -33.53 -5.20
C LYS A 489 -3.81 -33.42 -5.52
N VAL A 490 -4.20 -32.31 -6.14
CA VAL A 490 -5.52 -32.05 -6.72
C VAL A 490 -5.47 -32.42 -8.21
N ASP A 491 -6.55 -32.97 -8.76
CA ASP A 491 -6.59 -33.36 -10.16
C ASP A 491 -6.63 -32.13 -11.10
N PRO A 492 -5.62 -31.89 -11.95
CA PRO A 492 -5.61 -30.77 -12.90
C PRO A 492 -6.71 -30.86 -13.96
N SER A 493 -7.28 -32.04 -14.21
CA SER A 493 -8.37 -32.23 -15.18
C SER A 493 -9.64 -31.46 -14.80
N LEU A 494 -9.79 -31.09 -13.52
CA LEU A 494 -10.88 -30.26 -13.01
C LEU A 494 -10.76 -28.78 -13.42
N TYR A 495 -9.61 -28.34 -13.92
CA TYR A 495 -9.37 -26.98 -14.42
C TYR A 495 -9.26 -26.97 -15.95
N PRO A 496 -10.00 -26.09 -16.68
CA PRO A 496 -10.99 -25.14 -16.19
C PRO A 496 -12.35 -25.78 -15.85
N PRO A 497 -13.03 -25.37 -14.77
CA PRO A 497 -14.29 -25.98 -14.34
C PRO A 497 -15.48 -25.56 -15.22
N ILE A 498 -15.97 -26.53 -16.00
CA ILE A 498 -17.02 -26.38 -17.03
C ILE A 498 -18.37 -25.90 -16.44
N ASN A 499 -18.63 -26.13 -15.15
CA ASN A 499 -19.86 -25.71 -14.47
C ASN A 499 -19.63 -25.52 -12.96
N MET A 500 -20.62 -24.93 -12.27
CA MET A 500 -20.58 -24.68 -10.82
C MET A 500 -20.33 -25.93 -9.97
N ALA A 501 -20.79 -27.12 -10.37
CA ALA A 501 -20.52 -28.34 -9.61
C ALA A 501 -19.06 -28.80 -9.78
N GLY A 502 -18.48 -28.64 -10.97
CA GLY A 502 -17.03 -28.84 -11.21
C GLY A 502 -16.17 -27.85 -10.42
N LEU A 503 -16.56 -26.58 -10.35
CA LEU A 503 -15.88 -25.57 -9.53
C LEU A 503 -15.97 -25.90 -8.04
N ARG A 504 -17.14 -26.33 -7.54
CA ARG A 504 -17.33 -26.76 -6.15
C ARG A 504 -16.53 -28.02 -5.82
N LEU A 505 -16.39 -28.95 -6.78
CA LEU A 505 -15.52 -30.11 -6.66
C LEU A 505 -14.04 -29.72 -6.57
N LEU A 506 -13.56 -28.85 -7.46
CA LEU A 506 -12.18 -28.34 -7.45
C LEU A 506 -11.85 -27.60 -6.14
N PHE A 507 -12.72 -26.68 -5.72
CA PHE A 507 -12.61 -25.95 -4.44
C PHE A 507 -12.55 -26.91 -3.24
N ASN A 508 -13.42 -27.93 -3.21
CA ASN A 508 -13.40 -28.93 -2.16
C ASN A 508 -12.14 -29.80 -2.20
N GLN A 509 -11.61 -30.16 -3.38
CA GLN A 509 -10.33 -30.88 -3.46
C GLN A 509 -9.16 -30.01 -2.98
N ILE A 510 -9.17 -28.70 -3.27
CA ILE A 510 -8.16 -27.75 -2.78
C ILE A 510 -8.15 -27.70 -1.24
N PHE A 511 -9.29 -27.66 -0.57
CA PHE A 511 -9.32 -27.66 0.91
C PHE A 511 -9.14 -29.03 1.57
N ASN A 512 -9.36 -30.13 0.84
CA ASN A 512 -9.02 -31.48 1.29
C ASN A 512 -7.59 -31.92 0.86
N SER A 513 -6.81 -31.01 0.28
CA SER A 513 -5.43 -31.27 -0.14
C SER A 513 -4.47 -31.42 1.04
N ALA A 514 -3.32 -32.04 0.80
CA ALA A 514 -2.29 -32.28 1.82
C ALA A 514 -1.26 -31.13 1.96
N VAL A 515 -1.48 -29.98 1.32
CA VAL A 515 -0.65 -28.78 1.49
C VAL A 515 -1.15 -27.91 2.63
N ASP A 516 -0.28 -27.03 3.12
CA ASP A 516 -0.62 -26.09 4.19
C ASP A 516 -1.73 -25.11 3.80
N ARG A 517 -2.37 -24.55 4.83
CA ARG A 517 -3.54 -23.67 4.69
C ARG A 517 -3.27 -22.44 3.83
N LEU A 518 -2.09 -21.83 3.92
CA LEU A 518 -1.73 -20.67 3.10
C LEU A 518 -1.70 -21.05 1.61
N ARG A 519 -1.07 -22.17 1.25
CA ARG A 519 -1.10 -22.69 -0.13
C ARG A 519 -2.52 -23.01 -0.60
N GLN A 520 -3.39 -23.58 0.25
CA GLN A 520 -4.82 -23.76 -0.08
C GLN A 520 -5.50 -22.43 -0.43
N HIS A 521 -5.28 -21.37 0.36
CA HIS A 521 -5.82 -20.04 0.06
C HIS A 521 -5.23 -19.43 -1.21
N CYS A 522 -3.93 -19.63 -1.50
CA CYS A 522 -3.32 -19.18 -2.76
C CYS A 522 -3.97 -19.79 -4.02
N LEU A 523 -4.30 -21.09 -3.98
CA LEU A 523 -4.98 -21.76 -5.10
C LEU A 523 -6.40 -21.22 -5.34
N VAL A 524 -7.13 -20.86 -4.27
CA VAL A 524 -8.46 -20.23 -4.39
C VAL A 524 -8.35 -18.76 -4.82
N TYR A 525 -7.32 -18.05 -4.37
CA TYR A 525 -7.03 -16.70 -4.84
C TYR A 525 -6.84 -16.67 -6.36
N TYR A 526 -6.09 -17.64 -6.91
CA TYR A 526 -5.93 -17.84 -8.35
C TYR A 526 -7.29 -18.01 -9.05
N LEU A 527 -8.13 -18.94 -8.58
CA LEU A 527 -9.46 -19.17 -9.16
C LEU A 527 -10.38 -17.93 -9.06
N LEU A 528 -10.22 -17.08 -8.04
CA LEU A 528 -10.91 -15.80 -7.89
C LEU A 528 -10.30 -14.66 -8.73
N LYS A 529 -9.09 -14.87 -9.28
CA LYS A 529 -8.45 -13.98 -10.26
C LYS A 529 -8.87 -14.33 -11.69
N ASP A 530 -9.08 -15.61 -12.00
CA ASP A 530 -9.80 -16.05 -13.22
C ASP A 530 -11.26 -15.53 -13.24
N TRP A 531 -11.90 -15.46 -12.07
CA TRP A 531 -13.29 -15.05 -11.89
C TRP A 531 -13.62 -13.58 -12.19
N GLN A 532 -12.76 -12.84 -12.90
CA GLN A 532 -12.84 -11.38 -13.06
C GLN A 532 -13.96 -10.89 -13.99
N GLY A 533 -15.21 -11.03 -13.54
CA GLY A 533 -16.27 -10.10 -13.88
C GLY A 533 -15.90 -8.69 -13.38
N ALA A 534 -15.78 -7.74 -14.31
CA ALA A 534 -15.01 -6.49 -14.20
C ALA A 534 -15.54 -5.39 -13.23
N ALA A 535 -15.96 -5.75 -12.01
CA ALA A 535 -16.51 -4.81 -11.03
C ALA A 535 -16.13 -5.07 -9.55
N ASN A 536 -15.67 -6.28 -9.18
CA ASN A 536 -15.87 -6.78 -7.81
C ASN A 536 -14.60 -7.13 -6.98
N TYR A 537 -13.37 -6.95 -7.51
CA TYR A 537 -12.09 -7.12 -6.78
C TYR A 537 -11.94 -8.36 -5.84
N ARG A 538 -12.65 -9.48 -6.11
CA ARG A 538 -12.90 -10.55 -5.11
C ARG A 538 -11.65 -11.28 -4.63
N HIS A 539 -10.66 -11.47 -5.50
CA HIS A 539 -9.38 -12.05 -5.12
C HIS A 539 -8.65 -11.16 -4.10
N GLN A 540 -8.71 -9.82 -4.22
CA GLN A 540 -8.12 -8.88 -3.25
C GLN A 540 -8.85 -8.93 -1.88
N ARG A 541 -10.19 -9.06 -1.88
CA ARG A 541 -10.95 -9.32 -0.65
C ARG A 541 -10.52 -10.62 0.02
N TYR A 542 -10.46 -11.70 -0.75
CA TYR A 542 -10.12 -13.02 -0.25
C TYR A 542 -8.69 -13.03 0.33
N ALA A 543 -7.74 -12.41 -0.36
CA ALA A 543 -6.39 -12.18 0.11
C ALA A 543 -6.32 -11.43 1.45
N ALA A 544 -7.05 -10.32 1.57
CA ALA A 544 -7.08 -9.52 2.80
C ALA A 544 -7.74 -10.27 3.97
N ARG A 545 -8.82 -11.02 3.72
CA ARG A 545 -9.52 -11.80 4.76
C ARG A 545 -8.67 -12.95 5.30
N PHE A 546 -8.04 -13.72 4.41
CA PHE A 546 -7.23 -14.89 4.78
C PHE A 546 -5.73 -14.55 4.91
N LEU A 547 -5.42 -13.27 5.10
CA LEU A 547 -4.08 -12.72 5.40
C LEU A 547 -2.95 -13.25 4.50
N ILE A 548 -3.25 -13.51 3.22
CA ILE A 548 -2.28 -14.06 2.26
C ILE A 548 -1.12 -13.05 2.12
N PRO A 549 0.13 -13.40 2.46
CA PRO A 549 1.21 -12.41 2.50
C PRO A 549 1.53 -11.83 1.11
N PRO A 550 1.98 -10.57 1.03
CA PRO A 550 2.16 -9.87 -0.26
C PRO A 550 3.06 -10.59 -1.27
N ASN A 551 4.08 -11.34 -0.83
CA ASN A 551 4.94 -12.11 -1.71
C ASN A 551 4.25 -13.36 -2.29
N PHE A 552 3.35 -14.01 -1.54
CA PHE A 552 2.51 -15.09 -2.08
C PHE A 552 1.46 -14.57 -3.06
N LEU A 553 0.91 -13.38 -2.82
CA LEU A 553 0.04 -12.70 -3.78
C LEU A 553 0.80 -12.37 -5.06
N CYS A 554 1.99 -11.78 -4.94
CA CYS A 554 2.87 -11.47 -6.07
C CYS A 554 3.22 -12.73 -6.88
N LEU A 555 3.56 -13.84 -6.21
CA LEU A 555 3.83 -15.13 -6.85
C LEU A 555 2.63 -15.66 -7.63
N MET A 556 1.44 -15.72 -7.00
CA MET A 556 0.21 -16.16 -7.67
C MET A 556 -0.21 -15.21 -8.80
N ASP A 557 -0.02 -13.90 -8.61
CA ASP A 557 -0.30 -12.88 -9.62
C ASP A 557 0.55 -13.06 -10.87
N GLY A 558 1.83 -13.38 -10.69
CA GLY A 558 2.80 -13.63 -11.75
C GLY A 558 2.57 -14.96 -12.47
N TYR A 559 2.29 -16.04 -11.74
CA TYR A 559 1.90 -17.32 -12.33
C TYR A 559 0.60 -17.22 -13.14
N TRP A 560 -0.41 -16.54 -12.60
CA TRP A 560 -1.65 -16.25 -13.32
C TRP A 560 -1.41 -15.47 -14.60
N ALA A 561 -0.56 -14.44 -14.54
CA ALA A 561 -0.20 -13.65 -15.71
C ALA A 561 0.53 -14.50 -16.77
N LEU A 562 1.36 -15.47 -16.38
CA LEU A 562 2.06 -16.35 -17.32
C LEU A 562 1.09 -17.27 -18.07
N ASP A 563 0.20 -17.96 -17.34
CA ASP A 563 -0.87 -18.79 -17.93
C ASP A 563 -1.88 -17.96 -18.77
N HIS A 564 -1.93 -16.65 -18.53
CA HIS A 564 -2.72 -15.69 -19.30
C HIS A 564 -1.98 -15.01 -20.46
N TRP A 565 -0.71 -15.36 -20.71
CA TRP A 565 0.19 -14.75 -21.70
C TRP A 565 0.42 -13.23 -21.52
N LEU A 566 0.28 -12.75 -20.30
CA LEU A 566 0.54 -11.36 -19.88
C LEU A 566 2.00 -11.22 -19.44
N PHE A 567 2.94 -11.60 -20.32
CA PHE A 567 4.36 -11.80 -19.97
C PHE A 567 5.02 -10.61 -19.27
N ALA A 568 4.71 -9.37 -19.68
CA ALA A 568 5.24 -8.16 -19.03
C ALA A 568 4.75 -7.98 -17.57
N GLU A 569 3.53 -8.43 -17.24
CA GLU A 569 3.05 -8.47 -15.86
C GLU A 569 3.66 -9.64 -15.10
N ALA A 570 3.71 -10.82 -15.74
CA ALA A 570 4.31 -12.02 -15.15
C ALA A 570 5.75 -11.77 -14.69
N ILE A 571 6.58 -11.16 -15.53
CA ILE A 571 7.94 -10.78 -15.18
C ILE A 571 7.95 -9.78 -14.02
N ARG A 572 7.19 -8.68 -14.13
CA ARG A 572 7.16 -7.63 -13.08
C ARG A 572 6.76 -8.18 -11.70
N PHE A 573 5.90 -9.19 -11.63
CA PHE A 573 5.54 -9.86 -10.39
C PHE A 573 6.58 -10.90 -9.95
N LEU A 574 7.05 -11.78 -10.85
CA LEU A 574 7.95 -12.88 -10.51
C LEU A 574 9.41 -12.45 -10.23
N THR A 575 9.83 -11.25 -10.67
CA THR A 575 11.15 -10.67 -10.37
C THR A 575 11.15 -9.77 -9.12
N GLU A 576 10.06 -9.71 -8.35
CA GLU A 576 9.98 -8.91 -7.13
C GLU A 576 10.87 -9.52 -6.03
N PRO A 577 11.82 -8.79 -5.39
CA PRO A 577 12.86 -9.38 -4.52
C PRO A 577 12.38 -10.13 -3.25
N SER A 578 11.08 -10.11 -2.95
CA SER A 578 10.46 -10.86 -1.84
C SER A 578 9.83 -12.20 -2.28
N VAL A 579 9.79 -12.46 -3.58
CA VAL A 579 9.20 -13.65 -4.21
C VAL A 579 10.25 -14.76 -4.36
N SER A 580 9.82 -16.01 -4.20
CA SER A 580 10.60 -17.20 -4.54
C SER A 580 9.79 -18.02 -5.54
N VAL A 581 10.40 -18.38 -6.66
CA VAL A 581 9.73 -19.05 -7.78
C VAL A 581 10.09 -20.54 -7.78
N ASP A 582 9.12 -21.41 -7.48
CA ASP A 582 9.34 -22.86 -7.37
C ASP A 582 9.75 -23.49 -8.73
N TRP A 583 8.94 -23.26 -9.77
CA TRP A 583 9.13 -23.81 -11.13
C TRP A 583 9.88 -22.87 -12.08
N ASP A 584 10.96 -22.23 -11.60
CA ASP A 584 11.75 -21.25 -12.35
C ASP A 584 12.14 -21.69 -13.78
N HIS A 585 12.67 -22.91 -13.96
CA HIS A 585 12.91 -23.56 -15.27
C HIS A 585 11.71 -23.47 -16.24
N LYS A 586 10.50 -23.84 -15.80
CA LYS A 586 9.26 -23.78 -16.59
C LYS A 586 8.89 -22.33 -16.94
N VAL A 587 9.10 -21.38 -16.02
CA VAL A 587 8.89 -19.95 -16.30
C VAL A 587 9.87 -19.45 -17.37
N MET A 588 11.16 -19.78 -17.25
CA MET A 588 12.17 -19.43 -18.26
C MET A 588 11.83 -20.03 -19.63
N GLN A 589 11.49 -21.32 -19.70
CA GLN A 589 11.11 -22.00 -20.95
C GLN A 589 9.90 -21.34 -21.62
N VAL A 590 8.83 -21.06 -20.86
CA VAL A 590 7.61 -20.42 -21.39
C VAL A 590 7.91 -18.99 -21.90
N LEU A 591 8.81 -18.26 -21.24
CA LEU A 591 9.26 -16.95 -21.73
C LEU A 591 10.14 -17.08 -22.98
N VAL A 592 11.00 -18.09 -23.07
CA VAL A 592 11.79 -18.40 -24.28
C VAL A 592 10.88 -18.69 -25.47
N ASP A 593 9.86 -19.54 -25.31
CA ASP A 593 9.05 -20.03 -26.42
C ASP A 593 7.93 -19.06 -26.85
N HIS A 594 7.41 -18.23 -25.94
CA HIS A 594 6.20 -17.43 -26.20
C HIS A 594 6.32 -15.92 -25.93
N SER A 595 7.38 -15.44 -25.28
CA SER A 595 7.63 -14.00 -25.09
C SER A 595 8.73 -13.47 -26.02
N SER A 596 9.15 -12.20 -25.91
CA SER A 596 10.33 -11.76 -26.67
C SER A 596 11.62 -12.25 -25.98
N PRO A 597 12.69 -12.56 -26.73
CA PRO A 597 13.97 -12.99 -26.12
C PRO A 597 14.52 -12.01 -25.08
N ARG A 598 14.22 -10.70 -25.23
CA ARG A 598 14.62 -9.66 -24.27
C ARG A 598 13.81 -9.68 -22.99
N ASP A 599 12.55 -10.11 -23.04
CA ASP A 599 11.72 -10.31 -21.85
C ASP A 599 12.22 -11.53 -21.06
N ALA A 600 12.51 -12.63 -21.75
CA ALA A 600 13.15 -13.81 -21.15
C ALA A 600 14.52 -13.49 -20.54
N LEU A 601 15.36 -12.70 -21.23
CA LEU A 601 16.64 -12.21 -20.71
C LEU A 601 16.45 -11.26 -19.52
N THR A 602 15.45 -10.40 -19.54
CA THR A 602 15.15 -9.49 -18.41
C THR A 602 14.74 -10.29 -17.18
N TYR A 603 13.90 -11.31 -17.33
CA TYR A 603 13.55 -12.23 -16.24
C TYR A 603 14.80 -12.92 -15.70
N ALA A 604 15.56 -13.61 -16.56
CA ALA A 604 16.72 -14.40 -16.16
C ALA A 604 17.87 -13.53 -15.60
N ASN A 605 17.96 -12.25 -15.95
CA ASN A 605 18.94 -11.31 -15.40
C ASN A 605 18.47 -10.63 -14.10
N LEU A 606 17.21 -10.79 -13.70
CA LEU A 606 16.69 -10.32 -12.41
C LEU A 606 16.54 -11.47 -11.38
N THR A 607 16.34 -12.71 -11.84
CA THR A 607 16.42 -13.94 -11.03
C THR A 607 17.84 -14.55 -10.99
N GLN A 608 18.85 -13.79 -11.41
CA GLN A 608 20.08 -14.31 -12.01
C GLN A 608 20.92 -15.25 -11.13
N VAL A 609 21.06 -16.48 -11.65
CA VAL A 609 22.22 -17.40 -11.76
C VAL A 609 23.43 -17.29 -10.81
N ASP A 610 23.83 -16.13 -10.29
CA ASP A 610 24.99 -15.99 -9.39
C ASP A 610 24.85 -16.82 -8.09
N LYS A 611 23.61 -17.12 -7.65
CA LYS A 611 23.32 -18.09 -6.58
C LYS A 611 23.32 -19.57 -7.01
N VAL A 612 23.16 -19.86 -8.30
CA VAL A 612 23.13 -21.24 -8.81
C VAL A 612 24.54 -21.87 -8.72
N LEU A 613 25.59 -21.04 -8.76
CA LEU A 613 26.97 -21.45 -8.46
C LEU A 613 27.26 -21.69 -6.97
N SER A 614 26.41 -21.23 -6.04
CA SER A 614 26.67 -21.36 -4.58
C SER A 614 25.79 -22.39 -3.87
N ASP A 615 24.49 -22.50 -4.21
CA ASP A 615 23.51 -23.09 -3.30
C ASP A 615 22.99 -24.48 -3.72
N ASN A 616 22.99 -24.86 -5.02
CA ASN A 616 22.69 -26.23 -5.47
C ASN A 616 23.05 -26.49 -6.95
N PRO A 617 23.99 -27.40 -7.28
CA PRO A 617 24.37 -27.70 -8.68
C PRO A 617 23.37 -28.60 -9.45
N LYS A 618 22.17 -28.85 -8.92
CA LYS A 618 21.25 -29.90 -9.40
C LYS A 618 20.25 -29.48 -10.49
N LYS A 619 20.30 -28.23 -10.97
CA LYS A 619 19.41 -27.72 -12.04
C LYS A 619 20.17 -27.44 -13.33
N THR A 620 20.65 -28.50 -14.00
CA THR A 620 21.30 -28.42 -15.32
C THR A 620 20.45 -27.67 -16.35
N GLU A 621 19.14 -27.95 -16.36
CA GLU A 621 18.14 -27.35 -17.26
C GLU A 621 18.18 -25.82 -17.26
N ASN A 622 18.36 -25.18 -16.10
CA ASN A 622 18.45 -23.71 -15.99
C ASN A 622 19.64 -23.15 -16.80
N PHE A 623 20.77 -23.86 -16.88
CA PHE A 623 21.93 -23.41 -17.67
C PHE A 623 21.69 -23.52 -19.17
N GLU A 624 21.01 -24.59 -19.60
CA GLU A 624 20.71 -24.81 -21.02
C GLU A 624 19.67 -23.80 -21.53
N ILE A 625 18.61 -23.55 -20.75
CA ILE A 625 17.60 -22.53 -21.06
C ILE A 625 18.21 -21.12 -21.03
N HIS A 626 19.07 -20.80 -20.07
CA HIS A 626 19.76 -19.50 -20.04
C HIS A 626 20.72 -19.33 -21.23
N MET A 627 21.42 -20.40 -21.64
CA MET A 627 22.24 -20.39 -22.85
C MET A 627 21.38 -20.12 -24.10
N GLU A 628 20.18 -20.72 -24.21
CA GLU A 628 19.26 -20.41 -25.30
C GLU A 628 18.77 -18.96 -25.29
N ILE A 629 18.44 -18.41 -24.11
CA ILE A 629 18.08 -16.98 -23.96
C ILE A 629 19.20 -16.09 -24.49
N LEU A 630 20.45 -16.35 -24.10
CA LEU A 630 21.61 -15.57 -24.54
C LEU A 630 21.84 -15.73 -26.04
N MET A 631 21.80 -16.95 -26.58
CA MET A 631 21.89 -17.20 -28.03
C MET A 631 20.81 -16.42 -28.82
N ARG A 632 19.59 -16.31 -28.29
CA ARG A 632 18.49 -15.51 -28.88
C ARG A 632 18.63 -13.99 -28.69
N CYS A 633 19.63 -13.50 -27.94
CA CYS A 633 19.84 -12.09 -27.60
C CYS A 633 21.22 -11.52 -27.99
N ASP A 634 22.32 -12.06 -27.44
CA ASP A 634 23.70 -11.67 -27.72
C ASP A 634 24.64 -12.89 -27.65
N ILE A 635 25.35 -13.15 -28.75
CA ILE A 635 26.28 -14.27 -28.90
C ILE A 635 27.59 -14.05 -28.15
N LEU A 636 27.99 -12.80 -27.89
CA LEU A 636 29.17 -12.49 -27.07
C LEU A 636 28.88 -12.86 -25.61
N GLU A 637 27.71 -12.49 -25.09
CA GLU A 637 27.28 -12.90 -23.74
C GLU A 637 27.09 -14.42 -23.64
N ALA A 638 26.55 -15.07 -24.68
CA ALA A 638 26.45 -16.53 -24.74
C ALA A 638 27.84 -17.22 -24.72
N PHE A 639 28.83 -16.66 -25.43
CA PHE A 639 30.19 -17.20 -25.44
C PHE A 639 30.90 -17.01 -24.09
N ASP A 640 30.75 -15.84 -23.45
CA ASP A 640 31.28 -15.63 -22.10
C ASP A 640 30.51 -16.42 -21.04
N PHE A 641 29.25 -16.79 -21.29
CA PHE A 641 28.49 -17.71 -20.42
C PHE A 641 29.01 -19.16 -20.51
N GLN A 642 29.32 -19.69 -21.70
CA GLN A 642 29.98 -21.01 -21.77
C GLN A 642 31.36 -21.00 -21.10
N ARG A 643 32.08 -19.87 -21.12
CA ARG A 643 33.33 -19.70 -20.34
C ARG A 643 33.13 -19.72 -18.83
N LYS A 644 32.07 -19.10 -18.31
CA LYS A 644 31.70 -19.19 -16.89
C LYS A 644 31.29 -20.61 -16.49
N CYS A 645 30.58 -21.31 -17.37
CA CYS A 645 30.00 -22.63 -17.14
C CYS A 645 30.85 -23.80 -17.64
N ARG A 646 32.09 -23.55 -18.08
CA ARG A 646 33.13 -24.55 -18.35
C ARG A 646 33.31 -25.47 -17.13
N PRO A 647 33.83 -26.71 -17.28
CA PRO A 647 33.77 -27.73 -16.24
C PRO A 647 34.42 -27.29 -14.93
N GLN A 648 33.58 -26.88 -13.98
CA GLN A 648 33.96 -26.60 -12.60
C GLN A 648 33.89 -27.89 -11.79
N LEU A 649 34.84 -28.07 -10.87
CA LEU A 649 34.87 -29.21 -9.96
C LEU A 649 33.89 -28.99 -8.79
N ILE A 650 32.61 -29.21 -9.05
CA ILE A 650 31.54 -29.07 -8.04
C ILE A 650 31.25 -30.44 -7.42
N GLU A 651 31.33 -30.53 -6.08
CA GLU A 651 31.13 -31.77 -5.28
C GLU A 651 31.93 -33.01 -5.74
N GLY A 652 32.98 -32.83 -6.55
CA GLY A 652 33.83 -33.91 -7.05
C GLY A 652 33.35 -34.60 -8.33
N GLN A 653 32.33 -34.06 -9.01
CA GLN A 653 31.88 -34.53 -10.33
C GLN A 653 32.23 -33.51 -11.41
N LEU A 654 32.54 -33.99 -12.62
CA LEU A 654 32.65 -33.14 -13.81
C LEU A 654 31.26 -32.95 -14.43
N LEU A 655 30.81 -31.70 -14.50
CA LEU A 655 29.60 -31.32 -15.23
C LEU A 655 29.98 -30.97 -16.68
N GLU A 656 29.94 -31.94 -17.58
CA GLU A 656 30.23 -31.76 -19.01
C GLU A 656 29.00 -31.19 -19.75
N LEU A 657 28.83 -29.87 -19.72
CA LEU A 657 27.75 -29.20 -20.45
C LEU A 657 28.16 -28.89 -21.90
N PRO A 658 27.35 -29.25 -22.93
CA PRO A 658 27.69 -29.06 -24.34
C PRO A 658 27.50 -27.61 -24.83
N LEU A 659 27.56 -26.59 -23.96
CA LEU A 659 27.15 -25.22 -24.28
C LEU A 659 27.90 -24.61 -25.48
N LEU A 660 29.21 -24.86 -25.62
CA LEU A 660 29.98 -24.42 -26.79
C LEU A 660 29.50 -25.12 -28.08
N ARG A 661 29.10 -26.39 -28.01
CA ARG A 661 28.47 -27.10 -29.13
C ARG A 661 27.14 -26.45 -29.49
N ASN A 662 26.26 -26.22 -28.51
CA ASN A 662 24.95 -25.60 -28.72
C ASN A 662 25.09 -24.22 -29.40
N LEU A 663 26.11 -23.45 -29.03
CA LEU A 663 26.43 -22.16 -29.67
C LEU A 663 26.85 -22.30 -31.13
N LEU A 664 27.71 -23.27 -31.45
CA LEU A 664 28.13 -23.56 -32.82
C LEU A 664 26.96 -24.11 -33.66
N ASP A 665 26.20 -25.07 -33.12
CA ASP A 665 24.99 -25.62 -33.73
C ASP A 665 24.01 -24.47 -34.08
N TYR A 666 23.77 -23.52 -33.15
CA TYR A 666 22.93 -22.35 -33.36
C TYR A 666 23.51 -21.28 -34.33
N CYS A 667 24.82 -21.29 -34.61
CA CYS A 667 25.43 -20.42 -35.62
C CYS A 667 25.35 -21.01 -37.03
N PHE A 668 25.41 -22.34 -37.17
CA PHE A 668 25.48 -23.05 -38.45
C PHE A 668 24.16 -23.70 -38.91
N TYR A 669 23.27 -24.08 -37.99
CA TYR A 669 22.02 -24.79 -38.27
C TYR A 669 20.76 -23.96 -37.94
N PRO A 670 19.62 -24.19 -38.63
CA PRO A 670 19.47 -25.05 -39.81
C PRO A 670 20.08 -24.47 -41.09
N ASN A 671 20.50 -23.20 -41.08
CA ASN A 671 21.30 -22.57 -42.13
C ASN A 671 22.32 -21.59 -41.49
N PRO A 672 23.55 -21.46 -42.02
CA PRO A 672 24.57 -20.57 -41.47
C PRO A 672 24.15 -19.10 -41.43
N ASN A 673 24.16 -18.48 -40.25
CA ASN A 673 23.73 -17.10 -40.08
C ASN A 673 24.92 -16.12 -40.13
N ALA A 674 24.90 -15.23 -41.13
CA ALA A 674 25.98 -14.29 -41.40
C ALA A 674 26.30 -13.30 -40.26
N GLU A 675 25.29 -12.82 -39.55
CA GLU A 675 25.48 -11.89 -38.42
C GLU A 675 26.10 -12.62 -37.22
N ARG A 676 25.55 -13.80 -36.88
CA ARG A 676 26.05 -14.66 -35.80
C ARG A 676 27.51 -15.06 -36.01
N LEU A 677 27.84 -15.53 -37.22
CA LEU A 677 29.20 -15.92 -37.58
C LEU A 677 30.16 -14.73 -37.64
N THR A 678 29.68 -13.53 -38.00
CA THR A 678 30.50 -12.31 -37.94
C THR A 678 30.81 -11.93 -36.50
N SER A 679 29.87 -12.04 -35.56
CA SER A 679 30.16 -11.86 -34.12
C SER A 679 31.16 -12.89 -33.62
N LEU A 680 30.95 -14.18 -33.93
CA LEU A 680 31.83 -15.28 -33.53
C LEU A 680 33.27 -15.14 -34.08
N LEU A 681 33.45 -14.63 -35.31
CA LEU A 681 34.77 -14.32 -35.89
C LEU A 681 35.56 -13.25 -35.12
N ASN A 682 34.90 -12.40 -34.33
CA ASN A 682 35.54 -11.36 -33.51
C ASN A 682 35.89 -11.84 -32.08
N ILE A 683 35.56 -13.08 -31.72
CA ILE A 683 35.86 -13.64 -30.41
C ILE A 683 37.24 -14.29 -30.44
N ASN A 684 38.17 -13.77 -29.64
CA ASN A 684 39.43 -14.45 -29.33
C ASN A 684 39.12 -15.70 -28.52
N MET A 685 39.18 -16.88 -29.14
CA MET A 685 39.02 -18.17 -28.45
C MET A 685 40.32 -18.56 -27.72
N ASP A 686 40.23 -19.43 -26.71
CA ASP A 686 41.42 -20.08 -26.15
C ASP A 686 41.72 -21.42 -26.84
N LYS A 687 42.90 -21.99 -26.57
CA LYS A 687 43.40 -23.20 -27.26
C LYS A 687 42.43 -24.40 -27.25
N TYR A 688 41.65 -24.60 -26.19
CA TYR A 688 40.66 -25.69 -26.15
C TYR A 688 39.40 -25.31 -26.94
N GLU A 689 38.97 -24.06 -26.88
CA GLU A 689 37.84 -23.55 -27.67
C GLU A 689 38.17 -23.59 -29.17
N GLU A 690 39.42 -23.28 -29.55
CA GLU A 690 39.95 -23.42 -30.90
C GLU A 690 40.07 -24.89 -31.33
N GLU A 691 40.62 -25.78 -30.48
CA GLU A 691 40.72 -27.21 -30.80
C GLU A 691 39.34 -27.86 -30.93
N PHE A 692 38.37 -27.48 -30.08
CA PHE A 692 36.99 -27.93 -30.16
C PHE A 692 36.29 -27.40 -31.43
N THR A 693 36.44 -26.12 -31.73
CA THR A 693 35.85 -25.49 -32.92
C THR A 693 36.48 -26.04 -34.21
N LYS A 694 37.79 -26.31 -34.22
CA LYS A 694 38.47 -26.99 -35.33
C LYS A 694 37.88 -28.38 -35.57
N LYS A 695 37.83 -29.24 -34.53
CA LYS A 695 37.23 -30.58 -34.63
C LYS A 695 35.78 -30.54 -35.08
N TYR A 696 34.98 -29.61 -34.55
CA TYR A 696 33.60 -29.38 -34.98
C TYR A 696 33.53 -29.00 -36.47
N CYS A 697 34.37 -28.06 -36.95
CA CYS A 697 34.35 -27.64 -38.35
C CYS A 697 34.93 -28.70 -39.31
N GLU A 698 35.77 -29.61 -38.82
CA GLU A 698 36.29 -30.75 -39.58
C GLU A 698 35.27 -31.90 -39.66
N SER A 699 34.52 -32.17 -38.58
CA SER A 699 33.58 -33.29 -38.46
C SER A 699 32.21 -33.09 -39.09
N HIS A 700 31.89 -31.88 -39.59
CA HIS A 700 30.60 -31.59 -40.23
C HIS A 700 30.75 -31.38 -41.74
N ASP A 701 29.80 -31.90 -42.52
CA ASP A 701 29.80 -31.84 -43.99
C ASP A 701 29.53 -30.43 -44.56
N LEU A 702 29.04 -29.50 -43.74
CA LEU A 702 28.78 -28.12 -44.16
C LEU A 702 30.08 -27.42 -44.55
N VAL A 703 30.20 -27.09 -45.83
CA VAL A 703 31.37 -26.39 -46.39
C VAL A 703 31.53 -25.00 -45.75
N GLU A 704 30.43 -24.40 -45.29
CA GLU A 704 30.40 -23.15 -44.54
C GLU A 704 31.13 -23.23 -43.18
N CYS A 705 31.17 -24.38 -42.52
CA CYS A 705 31.99 -24.59 -41.32
C CYS A 705 33.49 -24.54 -41.67
N LYS A 706 33.88 -25.21 -42.76
CA LYS A 706 35.27 -25.23 -43.25
C LYS A 706 35.70 -23.84 -43.74
N ILE A 707 34.80 -23.09 -44.40
CA ILE A 707 35.01 -21.69 -44.80
C ILE A 707 35.09 -20.76 -43.58
N PHE A 708 34.27 -20.96 -42.54
CA PHE A 708 34.37 -20.20 -41.29
C PHE A 708 35.74 -20.40 -40.64
N TRP A 709 36.23 -21.64 -40.53
CA TRP A 709 37.55 -21.92 -39.93
C TRP A 709 38.72 -21.30 -40.70
N ILE A 710 38.66 -21.30 -42.05
CA ILE A 710 39.59 -20.56 -42.93
C ILE A 710 39.58 -19.04 -42.65
N TYR A 711 38.40 -18.46 -42.37
CA TYR A 711 38.31 -17.03 -42.06
C TYR A 711 38.68 -16.71 -40.60
N TYR A 712 38.40 -17.60 -39.64
CA TYR A 712 38.80 -17.44 -38.24
C TYR A 712 40.32 -17.42 -38.09
N THR A 713 41.01 -18.39 -38.69
CA THR A 713 42.48 -18.50 -38.67
C THR A 713 43.13 -17.29 -39.35
N LEU A 714 42.60 -16.84 -40.49
CA LEU A 714 43.06 -15.62 -41.16
C LEU A 714 42.85 -14.36 -40.30
N HIS A 715 41.70 -14.22 -39.63
CA HIS A 715 41.35 -13.04 -38.84
C HIS A 715 42.25 -12.86 -37.62
N HIS A 716 42.58 -13.97 -36.94
CA HIS A 716 43.49 -13.99 -35.78
C HIS A 716 44.97 -14.04 -36.16
N GLY A 717 45.30 -13.98 -37.46
CA GLY A 717 46.65 -13.70 -37.96
C GLY A 717 47.44 -14.90 -38.48
N ASP A 718 46.90 -16.12 -38.44
CA ASP A 718 47.56 -17.27 -39.08
C ASP A 718 47.26 -17.31 -40.58
N ILE A 719 48.03 -16.49 -41.31
CA ILE A 719 48.01 -16.39 -42.76
C ILE A 719 48.51 -17.71 -43.40
N VAL A 720 49.35 -18.49 -42.73
CA VAL A 720 49.94 -19.72 -43.29
C VAL A 720 48.93 -20.88 -43.21
N GLU A 721 48.35 -21.14 -42.05
CA GLU A 721 47.32 -22.18 -41.87
C GLU A 721 46.06 -21.86 -42.68
N SER A 722 45.60 -20.60 -42.71
CA SER A 722 44.44 -20.23 -43.53
C SER A 722 44.67 -20.41 -45.04
N ILE A 723 45.89 -20.23 -45.55
CA ILE A 723 46.25 -20.59 -46.95
C ILE A 723 46.26 -22.11 -47.13
N LYS A 724 46.87 -22.88 -46.22
CA LYS A 724 46.87 -24.36 -46.28
C LYS A 724 45.45 -24.91 -46.35
N LEU A 725 44.60 -24.51 -45.41
CA LEU A 725 43.19 -24.91 -45.33
C LEU A 725 42.39 -24.52 -46.59
N ASN A 726 42.62 -23.33 -47.16
CA ASN A 726 41.98 -22.93 -48.41
C ASN A 726 42.39 -23.82 -49.60
N GLU A 727 43.68 -24.18 -49.71
CA GLU A 727 44.15 -25.06 -50.78
C GLU A 727 43.73 -26.53 -50.59
N ILE A 728 43.62 -27.03 -49.35
CA ILE A 728 43.02 -28.34 -49.03
C ILE A 728 41.56 -28.36 -49.49
N LEU A 729 40.75 -27.38 -49.08
CA LEU A 729 39.32 -27.31 -49.42
C LEU A 729 39.09 -27.22 -50.94
N LYS A 730 39.90 -26.43 -51.64
CA LYS A 730 39.91 -26.27 -53.10
C LYS A 730 40.28 -27.55 -53.86
N ARG A 731 41.08 -28.44 -53.26
CA ARG A 731 41.43 -29.76 -53.82
C ARG A 731 40.33 -30.80 -53.55
N GLN A 732 39.79 -30.82 -52.33
CA GLN A 732 38.70 -31.72 -51.94
C GLN A 732 37.38 -31.40 -52.66
N GLY A 733 37.05 -30.11 -52.86
CA GLY A 733 35.74 -29.64 -53.33
C GLY A 733 35.46 -29.71 -54.84
N GLY A 734 36.17 -30.56 -55.59
CA GLY A 734 36.24 -30.55 -57.06
C GLY A 734 34.93 -30.69 -57.86
N GLY A 735 33.83 -31.10 -57.22
CA GLY A 735 32.48 -31.14 -57.81
C GLY A 735 31.47 -30.13 -57.22
N THR A 736 31.74 -29.59 -56.03
CA THR A 736 30.79 -28.80 -55.22
C THR A 736 31.13 -27.32 -55.13
N GLU A 737 32.41 -26.91 -55.18
CA GLU A 737 32.82 -25.49 -55.09
C GLU A 737 32.17 -24.59 -56.15
N SER A 738 31.81 -25.15 -57.31
CA SER A 738 31.15 -24.43 -58.42
C SER A 738 29.71 -24.00 -58.12
N LYS A 739 29.08 -24.55 -57.07
CA LYS A 739 27.74 -24.14 -56.60
C LYS A 739 27.77 -23.10 -55.47
N ILE A 740 28.93 -22.92 -54.82
CA ILE A 740 29.06 -22.02 -53.66
C ILE A 740 29.40 -20.61 -54.15
N ALA A 741 28.53 -19.65 -53.85
CA ALA A 741 28.73 -18.26 -54.24
C ALA A 741 30.06 -17.71 -53.69
N ASN A 742 30.82 -17.02 -54.55
CA ASN A 742 32.11 -16.38 -54.24
C ASN A 742 33.32 -17.31 -53.98
N SER A 743 33.23 -18.63 -54.22
CA SER A 743 34.38 -19.56 -54.11
C SER A 743 35.60 -19.10 -54.93
N HIS A 744 35.40 -18.71 -56.19
CA HIS A 744 36.44 -18.11 -57.03
C HIS A 744 37.04 -16.81 -56.46
N LEU A 745 36.25 -16.02 -55.74
CA LEU A 745 36.67 -14.74 -55.17
C LEU A 745 37.52 -14.96 -53.89
N ARG A 746 37.14 -15.96 -53.08
CA ARG A 746 37.93 -16.48 -51.94
C ARG A 746 39.28 -17.00 -52.43
N ASN A 747 39.29 -17.91 -53.40
CA ASN A 747 40.51 -18.51 -53.94
C ASN A 747 41.44 -17.46 -54.60
N LYS A 748 40.89 -16.45 -55.30
CA LYS A 748 41.68 -15.33 -55.84
C LYS A 748 42.32 -14.47 -54.74
N TYR A 749 41.62 -14.25 -53.63
CA TYR A 749 42.15 -13.48 -52.50
C TYR A 749 43.30 -14.22 -51.80
N PHE A 750 43.13 -15.53 -51.51
CA PHE A 750 44.20 -16.33 -50.89
C PHE A 750 45.42 -16.51 -51.80
N ALA A 751 45.26 -16.62 -53.12
CA ALA A 751 46.39 -16.57 -54.06
C ALA A 751 47.23 -15.28 -53.89
N GLY A 752 46.56 -14.12 -53.81
CA GLY A 752 47.21 -12.82 -53.54
C GLY A 752 47.70 -12.60 -52.10
N LEU A 753 47.54 -13.58 -51.21
CA LEU A 753 48.27 -13.69 -49.94
C LEU A 753 49.47 -14.64 -50.08
N MET A 754 49.30 -15.79 -50.75
CA MET A 754 50.36 -16.76 -51.00
C MET A 754 51.53 -16.16 -51.80
N GLU A 755 51.24 -15.30 -52.80
CA GLU A 755 52.23 -14.53 -53.56
C GLU A 755 53.13 -13.62 -52.69
N LYS A 756 52.72 -13.29 -51.46
CA LYS A 756 53.46 -12.42 -50.52
C LYS A 756 54.31 -13.19 -49.51
N LEU A 757 54.14 -14.51 -49.42
CA LEU A 757 54.98 -15.36 -48.59
C LEU A 757 56.35 -15.58 -49.24
N SER A 758 57.35 -15.99 -48.46
CA SER A 758 58.66 -16.35 -49.03
C SER A 758 58.57 -17.62 -49.89
N PRO A 759 59.43 -17.79 -50.92
CA PRO A 759 59.44 -19.00 -51.74
C PRO A 759 59.64 -20.30 -50.95
N SER A 760 60.34 -20.24 -49.81
CA SER A 760 60.48 -21.37 -48.88
C SER A 760 59.13 -21.79 -48.29
N GLN A 761 58.37 -20.83 -47.74
CA GLN A 761 57.05 -21.07 -47.14
C GLN A 761 56.02 -21.52 -48.20
N GLN A 762 56.05 -20.94 -49.40
CA GLN A 762 55.20 -21.38 -50.51
C GLN A 762 55.43 -22.86 -50.85
N LYS A 763 56.69 -23.31 -50.84
CA LYS A 763 57.08 -24.69 -51.11
C LYS A 763 56.70 -25.63 -49.96
N GLU A 764 56.91 -25.20 -48.73
CA GLU A 764 56.54 -25.90 -47.48
C GLU A 764 55.04 -26.16 -47.42
N ILE A 765 54.22 -25.11 -47.60
CA ILE A 765 52.75 -25.21 -47.76
C ILE A 765 52.36 -26.20 -48.86
N SER A 766 53.01 -26.15 -50.02
CA SER A 766 52.68 -27.04 -51.14
C SER A 766 52.91 -28.51 -50.79
N ILE A 767 54.04 -28.83 -50.13
CA ILE A 767 54.38 -30.20 -49.71
C ILE A 767 53.39 -30.71 -48.65
N GLU A 768 53.08 -29.91 -47.63
CA GLU A 768 52.13 -30.31 -46.58
C GLU A 768 50.73 -30.56 -47.14
N VAL A 769 50.25 -29.71 -48.06
CA VAL A 769 48.92 -29.89 -48.69
C VAL A 769 48.92 -31.11 -49.62
N ASP A 770 50.02 -31.40 -50.32
CA ASP A 770 50.20 -32.66 -51.09
C ASP A 770 50.15 -33.89 -50.15
N GLU A 771 50.82 -33.84 -49.00
CA GLU A 771 50.84 -34.91 -48.00
C GLU A 771 49.48 -35.16 -47.32
N ILE A 772 48.69 -34.12 -47.07
CA ILE A 772 47.35 -34.25 -46.46
C ILE A 772 46.38 -34.80 -47.51
N THR A 773 46.31 -34.17 -48.69
CA THR A 773 45.33 -34.59 -49.71
C THR A 773 45.63 -35.96 -50.32
N SER A 774 46.88 -36.43 -50.30
CA SER A 774 47.21 -37.81 -50.68
C SER A 774 46.77 -38.84 -49.63
N LYS A 775 46.76 -38.53 -48.33
CA LYS A 775 46.27 -39.43 -47.27
C LYS A 775 44.76 -39.64 -47.35
N ASP A 776 43.97 -38.56 -47.50
CA ASP A 776 42.52 -38.64 -47.74
C ASP A 776 42.19 -39.54 -48.94
N THR A 777 43.00 -39.45 -50.00
CA THR A 777 42.82 -40.23 -51.24
C THR A 777 43.08 -41.73 -51.04
N VAL A 778 43.88 -42.13 -50.05
CA VAL A 778 44.14 -43.56 -49.75
C VAL A 778 43.00 -44.17 -48.94
N VAL A 779 42.50 -43.47 -47.91
CA VAL A 779 41.39 -43.97 -47.07
C VAL A 779 40.12 -44.21 -47.88
N MET A 780 39.78 -43.27 -48.78
CA MET A 780 38.68 -43.40 -49.76
C MET A 780 38.81 -44.63 -50.68
N VAL A 781 40.02 -45.11 -50.94
CA VAL A 781 40.28 -46.28 -51.79
C VAL A 781 40.20 -47.58 -51.00
N GLU A 782 40.56 -47.59 -49.71
CA GLU A 782 40.41 -48.77 -48.85
C GLU A 782 38.92 -49.03 -48.53
N GLU A 783 38.15 -48.01 -48.12
CA GLU A 783 36.70 -48.17 -47.86
C GLU A 783 35.89 -48.56 -49.11
N MET A 784 36.36 -48.23 -50.31
CA MET A 784 35.74 -48.67 -51.58
C MET A 784 36.02 -50.13 -51.97
N THR A 785 36.84 -50.88 -51.22
CA THR A 785 37.19 -52.27 -51.58
C THR A 785 36.40 -53.37 -50.87
N ASP A 786 35.61 -53.05 -49.84
CA ASP A 786 34.86 -54.04 -49.07
C ASP A 786 33.34 -54.04 -49.32
N VAL A 787 32.79 -55.26 -49.44
CA VAL A 787 31.36 -55.60 -49.54
C VAL A 787 30.57 -55.01 -50.74
N ASN A 788 30.68 -55.70 -51.88
CA ASN A 788 29.60 -55.77 -52.88
C ASN A 788 29.03 -57.21 -52.95
N VAL A 789 27.84 -57.43 -52.37
CA VAL A 789 27.03 -58.65 -52.60
C VAL A 789 25.53 -58.28 -52.61
N ASN A 790 24.91 -58.42 -53.78
CA ASN A 790 23.59 -58.98 -54.12
C ASN A 790 22.62 -59.38 -52.97
N GLU A 791 21.28 -59.25 -53.06
CA GLU A 791 20.41 -58.98 -54.23
C GLU A 791 18.95 -58.58 -53.82
N GLU A 792 18.18 -58.12 -54.81
CA GLU A 792 16.71 -58.12 -54.97
C GLU A 792 15.73 -57.71 -53.83
N VAL A 793 15.28 -56.45 -53.96
CA VAL A 793 13.90 -55.94 -53.83
C VAL A 793 12.75 -56.97 -53.69
N THR A 794 11.86 -56.74 -52.72
CA THR A 794 10.40 -56.95 -52.86
C THR A 794 9.63 -55.86 -52.09
N VAL A 795 8.32 -55.74 -52.35
CA VAL A 795 7.47 -54.60 -51.91
C VAL A 795 6.30 -55.10 -51.06
N LEU A 796 5.87 -54.33 -50.04
CA LEU A 796 4.47 -53.90 -49.76
C LEU A 796 4.27 -53.41 -48.30
N ASP A 797 3.54 -52.28 -48.20
CA ASP A 797 2.47 -51.86 -47.26
C ASP A 797 2.58 -51.92 -45.70
N GLU A 798 2.45 -50.72 -45.12
CA GLU A 798 1.52 -50.26 -44.04
C GLU A 798 1.48 -50.85 -42.59
N GLU A 799 0.84 -50.03 -41.73
CA GLU A 799 0.28 -50.23 -40.37
C GLU A 799 1.16 -50.50 -39.10
N MET A 800 1.37 -49.40 -38.36
CA MET A 800 0.86 -49.16 -36.99
C MET A 800 1.28 -50.01 -35.74
N THR A 801 1.68 -49.24 -34.72
CA THR A 801 1.43 -49.38 -33.26
C THR A 801 2.25 -50.34 -32.37
N ASN A 802 2.97 -49.70 -31.45
CA ASN A 802 3.03 -49.92 -29.99
C ASN A 802 3.18 -51.34 -29.41
N ARG A 803 4.20 -51.50 -28.56
CA ARG A 803 4.02 -52.11 -27.22
C ARG A 803 5.06 -51.66 -26.19
N SER A 804 4.61 -51.53 -24.95
CA SER A 804 5.41 -51.14 -23.78
C SER A 804 6.25 -52.28 -23.21
N LEU A 805 7.27 -51.94 -22.42
CA LEU A 805 8.05 -52.83 -21.57
C LEU A 805 7.93 -52.38 -20.11
N GLU A 806 7.75 -53.34 -19.18
CA GLU A 806 7.65 -53.18 -17.71
C GLU A 806 7.80 -54.60 -17.08
N PRO A 807 8.17 -54.79 -15.79
CA PRO A 807 9.55 -55.22 -15.51
C PRO A 807 9.71 -56.32 -14.44
N ILE A 808 10.94 -56.84 -14.31
CA ILE A 808 11.43 -57.66 -13.18
C ILE A 808 12.88 -57.18 -12.91
N SER A 809 13.18 -56.41 -11.86
CA SER A 809 13.25 -56.73 -10.42
C SER A 809 14.45 -57.60 -10.00
N GLU A 810 15.34 -57.03 -9.17
CA GLU A 810 15.81 -57.73 -7.95
C GLU A 810 16.35 -56.75 -6.87
N LYS A 811 16.41 -57.19 -5.60
CA LYS A 811 16.86 -56.42 -4.43
C LYS A 811 17.61 -57.30 -3.44
N ILE A 812 18.75 -56.82 -2.92
CA ILE A 812 19.54 -57.41 -1.82
C ILE A 812 20.01 -56.24 -0.92
N THR A 813 19.23 -55.81 0.09
CA THR A 813 19.23 -56.19 1.53
C THR A 813 20.45 -55.83 2.38
N VAL A 814 20.21 -54.89 3.33
CA VAL A 814 20.67 -54.89 4.75
C VAL A 814 22.19 -54.60 4.95
N THR A 815 22.63 -53.69 5.84
CA THR A 815 22.62 -53.86 7.31
C THR A 815 22.82 -52.54 8.07
N THR A 816 22.24 -52.42 9.28
CA THR A 816 22.37 -51.30 10.22
C THR A 816 23.57 -51.49 11.18
N HIS A 817 24.18 -50.41 11.66
CA HIS A 817 24.97 -50.43 12.91
C HIS A 817 24.83 -49.14 13.72
N GLN A 818 24.71 -49.27 15.05
CA GLN A 818 24.74 -48.16 16.02
C GLN A 818 26.08 -48.14 16.76
N VAL A 819 26.53 -46.95 17.17
CA VAL A 819 27.54 -46.74 18.22
C VAL A 819 27.12 -45.52 19.07
N LEU A 820 27.38 -45.57 20.39
CA LEU A 820 27.09 -44.53 21.39
C LEU A 820 28.36 -43.78 21.84
N LEU A 821 28.20 -42.76 22.70
CA LEU A 821 29.17 -41.79 23.29
C LEU A 821 29.11 -40.40 22.59
N GLY A 822 29.24 -39.26 23.28
CA GLY A 822 29.40 -38.98 24.73
C GLY A 822 29.23 -37.46 25.03
N HIS A 823 29.21 -37.04 26.31
CA HIS A 823 28.87 -35.66 26.71
C HIS A 823 30.02 -34.64 26.59
N SER A 824 29.71 -33.39 26.18
CA SER A 824 29.97 -32.11 26.91
C SER A 824 29.98 -30.89 25.94
N PRO A 825 29.76 -29.65 26.41
CA PRO A 825 29.46 -28.52 25.53
C PRO A 825 30.69 -27.66 25.15
N PHE A 826 30.66 -27.09 23.94
CA PHE A 826 31.53 -25.98 23.54
C PHE A 826 30.70 -24.74 23.18
N THR A 827 30.90 -23.65 23.91
CA THR A 827 30.36 -22.32 23.59
C THR A 827 31.27 -21.62 22.57
N PRO A 828 30.75 -21.04 21.48
CA PRO A 828 31.55 -20.23 20.57
C PRO A 828 32.00 -18.90 21.22
N PRO A 829 33.15 -18.33 20.82
CA PRO A 829 33.62 -17.05 21.33
C PRO A 829 32.84 -15.85 20.75
N PRO A 830 32.79 -14.71 21.45
CA PRO A 830 32.11 -13.51 20.97
C PRO A 830 32.89 -12.82 19.82
N PRO A 831 32.19 -12.09 18.91
CA PRO A 831 32.83 -11.35 17.82
C PRO A 831 33.59 -10.10 18.30
N PRO A 832 34.60 -9.63 17.54
CA PRO A 832 35.40 -8.45 17.92
C PRO A 832 34.64 -7.13 17.71
N PRO A 833 34.96 -6.07 18.50
CA PRO A 833 34.34 -4.75 18.37
C PRO A 833 34.87 -3.97 17.14
N PRO A 834 34.06 -3.03 16.58
CA PRO A 834 34.47 -2.20 15.46
C PRO A 834 35.53 -1.14 15.85
N PRO A 835 36.35 -0.66 14.90
CA PRO A 835 37.46 0.24 15.19
C PRO A 835 37.02 1.67 15.52
N LEU A 836 37.65 2.25 16.55
CA LEU A 836 37.49 3.66 16.94
C LEU A 836 38.28 4.57 15.98
N LEU A 837 37.61 5.56 15.38
CA LEU A 837 38.29 6.65 14.66
C LEU A 837 38.79 7.72 15.65
N SER A 838 40.07 8.07 15.53
CA SER A 838 40.79 8.92 16.47
C SER A 838 40.49 10.41 16.27
N SER A 839 40.07 11.09 17.33
CA SER A 839 40.07 12.56 17.41
C SER A 839 41.49 13.10 17.60
N SER A 840 41.91 14.07 16.79
CA SER A 840 43.15 14.81 16.99
C SER A 840 42.89 16.16 17.69
N SER A 841 43.62 16.40 18.77
CA SER A 841 43.47 17.54 19.67
C SER A 841 44.22 18.80 19.22
N ARG A 842 43.75 19.98 19.62
CA ARG A 842 44.62 21.16 19.83
C ARG A 842 44.06 22.18 20.84
N ASP A 843 44.59 22.09 22.05
CA ASP A 843 45.07 23.17 22.92
C ASP A 843 44.19 24.39 23.27
N THR A 844 43.65 24.37 24.50
CA THR A 844 44.01 25.25 25.66
C THR A 844 44.89 26.51 25.37
N ILE A 845 44.77 27.67 26.05
CA ILE A 845 44.44 27.98 27.47
C ILE A 845 43.59 29.31 27.62
N PRO A 846 43.50 30.12 28.73
CA PRO A 846 42.19 30.64 29.18
C PRO A 846 42.09 32.19 29.35
N MET A 847 40.94 32.70 29.82
CA MET A 847 40.79 33.42 31.11
C MET A 847 39.39 34.04 31.29
N THR A 848 39.02 34.30 32.55
CA THR A 848 37.76 34.92 32.99
C THR A 848 38.00 36.40 33.43
N PRO A 849 37.08 37.09 34.12
CA PRO A 849 35.92 37.80 33.52
C PRO A 849 35.87 39.30 33.93
N GLU A 850 35.08 40.17 33.27
CA GLU A 850 34.46 41.30 34.01
C GLU A 850 33.22 41.98 33.36
N LYS A 851 32.69 42.99 34.08
CA LYS A 851 31.41 43.68 33.85
C LYS A 851 31.59 44.92 32.95
N SER A 852 30.55 45.37 32.24
CA SER A 852 29.74 46.55 32.66
C SER A 852 28.80 47.18 31.61
N LYS A 853 27.63 47.61 32.12
CA LYS A 853 26.78 48.78 31.80
C LYS A 853 26.89 49.56 30.45
N MET A 854 25.71 49.65 29.81
CA MET A 854 24.98 50.87 29.36
C MET A 854 25.34 51.60 28.04
N THR A 855 24.30 52.30 27.56
CA THR A 855 24.27 53.46 26.64
C THR A 855 24.50 53.29 25.12
N SER A 856 23.38 53.38 24.38
CA SER A 856 23.20 54.00 23.05
C SER A 856 23.52 55.53 23.08
N PRO A 857 23.56 56.33 21.96
CA PRO A 857 22.83 56.13 20.69
C PRO A 857 23.50 56.64 19.37
N ASN A 858 22.66 56.75 18.31
CA ASN A 858 22.75 57.57 17.08
C ASN A 858 23.55 57.10 15.83
N LYS A 859 22.77 56.81 14.77
CA LYS A 859 22.85 57.32 13.38
C LYS A 859 24.20 57.78 12.80
N GLU A 860 24.57 57.23 11.65
CA GLU A 860 24.38 57.91 10.34
C GLU A 860 24.48 56.94 9.13
N LEU A 861 24.28 57.44 7.91
CA LEU A 861 24.25 56.72 6.61
C LEU A 861 25.65 56.80 5.90
N PRO A 862 25.99 56.09 4.77
CA PRO A 862 25.11 55.86 3.60
C PRO A 862 25.30 54.60 2.69
N SER A 863 24.26 54.36 1.86
CA SER A 863 24.22 53.88 0.46
C SER A 863 25.16 52.77 -0.11
N LEU A 864 24.54 51.67 -0.57
CA LEU A 864 24.55 51.05 -1.94
C LEU A 864 25.89 50.69 -2.66
N PRO A 865 25.94 49.69 -3.58
CA PRO A 865 24.87 49.31 -4.54
C PRO A 865 24.58 47.81 -4.80
N ASN A 866 23.42 47.59 -5.46
CA ASN A 866 23.00 46.58 -6.48
C ASN A 866 23.74 45.21 -6.62
N HIS A 867 23.13 44.08 -6.98
CA HIS A 867 22.05 43.83 -7.97
C HIS A 867 21.30 42.50 -7.72
N SER A 868 20.01 42.42 -8.11
CA SER A 868 19.33 41.17 -8.53
C SER A 868 18.12 41.50 -9.45
N PRO A 869 17.74 40.70 -10.47
CA PRO A 869 16.73 41.11 -11.46
C PRO A 869 15.52 40.17 -11.70
N PHE A 870 14.45 40.76 -12.27
CA PHE A 870 13.32 40.17 -13.02
C PHE A 870 12.26 39.26 -12.35
N SER A 871 11.39 39.93 -11.60
CA SER A 871 9.93 40.05 -11.81
C SER A 871 9.19 39.20 -12.88
N THR A 872 7.97 38.78 -12.53
CA THR A 872 6.85 38.47 -13.46
C THR A 872 5.87 39.66 -13.57
N PRO A 873 5.05 39.75 -14.65
CA PRO A 873 4.20 40.93 -14.91
C PRO A 873 2.75 40.80 -14.42
N GLN A 874 2.19 41.91 -13.95
CA GLN A 874 0.74 42.19 -13.93
C GLN A 874 0.38 43.11 -15.13
N ASN A 875 -0.92 43.32 -15.38
CA ASN A 875 -1.38 44.20 -16.46
C ASN A 875 -2.57 45.07 -15.99
N GLU A 876 -2.52 46.38 -16.28
CA GLU A 876 -3.44 47.40 -15.72
C GLU A 876 -4.61 47.79 -16.67
N ARG A 877 -5.34 48.88 -16.37
CA ARG A 877 -6.75 49.06 -16.78
C ARG A 877 -7.20 50.52 -16.97
N THR A 878 -8.30 50.73 -17.72
CA THR A 878 -9.13 51.97 -17.84
C THR A 878 -8.57 53.11 -18.72
N PRO A 879 -9.35 54.15 -19.14
CA PRO A 879 -10.77 54.54 -18.86
C PRO A 879 -11.60 54.83 -20.17
N LYS A 880 -12.70 55.61 -20.31
CA LYS A 880 -13.59 56.47 -19.46
C LYS A 880 -14.94 56.84 -20.18
N THR A 881 -16.09 56.89 -19.47
CA THR A 881 -17.32 57.75 -19.71
C THR A 881 -18.13 57.69 -21.04
N PRO A 882 -19.41 58.17 -21.12
CA PRO A 882 -20.49 58.40 -20.11
C PRO A 882 -21.92 57.86 -20.49
N GLU A 883 -22.96 58.30 -19.76
CA GLU A 883 -24.42 57.95 -19.72
C GLU A 883 -25.29 58.41 -20.95
N PRO A 884 -26.68 58.29 -21.07
CA PRO A 884 -27.73 58.10 -20.03
C PRO A 884 -29.01 57.26 -20.48
N PRO A 885 -30.30 57.43 -20.02
CA PRO A 885 -31.15 56.27 -19.62
C PRO A 885 -32.59 56.16 -20.20
N ARG A 886 -33.32 55.03 -19.96
CA ARG A 886 -34.80 54.78 -20.05
C ARG A 886 -35.10 53.26 -19.85
N SER A 887 -36.29 52.75 -19.53
CA SER A 887 -37.54 53.28 -18.92
C SER A 887 -38.47 52.13 -18.46
N LYS A 888 -39.55 52.45 -17.72
CA LYS A 888 -40.60 51.48 -17.30
C LYS A 888 -41.61 51.19 -18.43
N ARG A 889 -42.17 49.97 -18.50
CA ARG A 889 -43.48 49.74 -19.13
C ARG A 889 -44.28 48.55 -18.54
N LYS A 890 -45.61 48.66 -18.55
CA LYS A 890 -46.61 47.62 -18.22
C LYS A 890 -47.48 47.37 -19.47
N GLY A 891 -48.09 46.18 -19.62
CA GLY A 891 -49.32 46.02 -20.43
C GLY A 891 -49.54 44.68 -21.16
N ARG A 892 -50.40 43.81 -20.58
CA ARG A 892 -51.73 43.32 -21.07
C ARG A 892 -52.14 43.52 -22.57
N PRO A 893 -53.20 42.83 -23.10
CA PRO A 893 -54.02 41.71 -22.57
C PRO A 893 -54.46 40.65 -23.66
N THR A 894 -55.54 39.89 -23.37
CA THR A 894 -56.53 39.23 -24.29
C THR A 894 -56.04 38.07 -25.18
N ASN A 895 -56.78 37.02 -25.56
CA ASN A 895 -58.09 36.35 -25.30
C ASN A 895 -58.13 35.19 -26.37
N THR A 896 -59.02 34.19 -26.47
CA THR A 896 -60.28 33.80 -25.78
C THR A 896 -60.54 32.29 -25.98
N ASP A 897 -61.39 31.73 -25.11
CA ASP A 897 -62.37 30.64 -25.34
C ASP A 897 -61.97 29.19 -25.70
N SER A 898 -62.72 28.29 -25.03
CA SER A 898 -62.90 26.85 -25.28
C SER A 898 -64.24 26.64 -26.05
N PRO A 899 -64.72 25.43 -26.45
CA PRO A 899 -65.02 24.32 -25.52
C PRO A 899 -65.11 22.86 -26.08
N LYS A 900 -65.55 21.95 -25.20
CA LYS A 900 -66.19 20.61 -25.41
C LYS A 900 -65.33 19.34 -25.50
N THR A 901 -65.97 18.27 -25.03
CA THR A 901 -65.54 16.87 -24.81
C THR A 901 -66.55 15.92 -25.53
N PRO A 902 -66.64 14.60 -25.29
CA PRO A 902 -65.63 13.56 -24.92
C PRO A 902 -65.66 12.35 -25.90
N ARG A 903 -64.79 11.33 -25.71
CA ARG A 903 -65.17 9.89 -25.83
C ARG A 903 -64.12 8.90 -25.29
N SER A 904 -64.51 7.63 -25.21
CA SER A 904 -63.90 6.56 -24.40
C SER A 904 -63.78 5.23 -25.14
N PHE A 905 -62.76 4.42 -24.84
CA PHE A 905 -62.70 2.96 -25.02
C PHE A 905 -61.75 2.40 -23.92
N THR A 906 -62.24 1.76 -22.85
CA THR A 906 -62.61 0.33 -22.65
C THR A 906 -61.45 -0.67 -22.61
N THR A 907 -61.38 -1.41 -21.51
CA THR A 907 -60.59 -2.65 -21.33
C THR A 907 -61.26 -3.85 -22.00
N PRO A 908 -60.66 -5.06 -21.89
CA PRO A 908 -61.43 -6.15 -21.28
C PRO A 908 -60.68 -6.95 -20.18
N ASP A 909 -61.45 -7.48 -19.24
CA ASP A 909 -61.04 -8.42 -18.18
C ASP A 909 -60.66 -9.81 -18.72
N ARG A 910 -59.86 -10.56 -17.93
CA ARG A 910 -60.11 -11.99 -17.71
C ARG A 910 -59.94 -12.37 -16.23
N ARG A 911 -60.63 -13.42 -15.78
CA ARG A 911 -61.12 -13.57 -14.40
C ARG A 911 -60.99 -14.99 -13.84
N ILE A 912 -60.77 -15.05 -12.52
CA ILE A 912 -61.27 -16.05 -11.54
C ILE A 912 -60.72 -17.49 -11.56
N THR A 913 -60.08 -17.84 -10.43
CA THR A 913 -60.34 -18.99 -9.51
C THR A 913 -59.71 -18.58 -8.14
N ARG A 914 -60.25 -18.71 -6.91
CA ARG A 914 -61.11 -19.70 -6.18
C ARG A 914 -60.45 -21.08 -6.04
N SER A 915 -60.34 -21.72 -4.85
CA SER A 915 -60.95 -21.44 -3.52
C SER A 915 -60.17 -22.10 -2.33
N MET A 916 -60.73 -22.06 -1.11
CA MET A 916 -60.09 -22.42 0.19
C MET A 916 -59.99 -23.92 0.53
N SER A 917 -58.94 -24.27 1.29
CA SER A 917 -58.93 -25.23 2.43
C SER A 917 -57.61 -25.02 3.23
N ARG A 918 -57.45 -25.00 4.57
CA ARG A 918 -58.05 -25.53 5.82
C ARG A 918 -57.25 -26.70 6.48
N ILE A 919 -56.64 -26.37 7.64
CA ILE A 919 -56.43 -27.19 8.86
C ILE A 919 -55.26 -28.22 8.92
N MET A 920 -54.20 -27.88 9.69
CA MET A 920 -53.59 -28.57 10.88
C MET A 920 -52.21 -27.91 11.15
N THR A 921 -51.72 -27.46 12.34
CA THR A 921 -51.75 -27.82 13.79
C THR A 921 -50.70 -28.84 14.29
N THR A 922 -49.52 -28.34 14.74
CA THR A 922 -48.70 -28.71 15.95
C THR A 922 -47.40 -27.87 15.95
N THR A 923 -46.75 -27.30 17.00
CA THR A 923 -46.94 -27.16 18.48
C THR A 923 -46.12 -28.00 19.51
N SER A 924 -44.79 -28.12 19.35
CA SER A 924 -43.83 -28.32 20.48
C SER A 924 -42.41 -27.87 20.05
N ASN A 925 -41.62 -27.03 20.73
CA ASN A 925 -41.23 -26.81 22.15
C ASN A 925 -40.34 -27.89 22.79
N MET A 926 -39.24 -27.40 23.41
CA MET A 926 -38.22 -28.09 24.23
C MET A 926 -37.31 -29.10 23.51
N LYS A 927 -36.02 -29.21 23.87
CA LYS A 927 -35.32 -28.65 25.06
C LYS A 927 -34.45 -27.44 24.76
#